data_AF-A0A3D8T6N7-F1
#
_entry.id   AF-A0A3D8T6N7-F1
#
_cell.length_a   1.000
_cell.length_b   1.000
_cell.length_c   1.000
_cell.angle_alpha   90.00
_cell.angle_beta   90.00
_cell.angle_gamma   90.00
#
_symmetry.space_group_name_H-M   'P 1'
#
loop_
_entity.id
_entity.type
_entity.pdbx_description
1 polymer ?
#
loop_
_entity_poly.entity_id
_entity_poly.type
_entity_poly.pdbx_seq_one_letter_code
_entity_poly.pdbx_strand_id
1 'polypeptide(L)'
;MLLGFLVKSVLVGLALGSQLHSHHAHHHHHHLQKHHSTQEAVADLVETPGAAHSAGDLNRVIPRAILEENRGVFAHFMVENARTWFADTWEVDISLAKAAHLDAFALNFAASLTDLRPLQTAFAVAEKLGFSLFFSFDYAGAGPFEKDVVIDIIGQFQSSPAYYTYKGKPLVSTFEGPGNAADWKDIKAKTNCFFIPSWSSLGAKEALKLGTPDGLFSWAAWPWGNQDMDTYVDASYLDYLDQAGGKAYMMPVSPWFYTNLPGYDKNWIWRGDDLWRDRWEEVMVVQPDFVQIISWNDYGESHYIGPLHDIDNYEAFSVGKAPFNYAKGMKHDGWRLFLPYYIDTYKYGRASISHEGVVGWYRPNPAAACDDGGTTGNTASQLQYEFQPTEVAQDKIFYSALLTSLATVTVTVGGVSIPATWQDIPDGGVGVYHGSVGYGAGFYGEVKIAISRSGSTIAEFTSPPITTSCPEGYTNWNAVVGGASGPSISALSPKLAISDQTCIEGTAPGNFQGLCEFTCKYGYCPIGACVCTKLGAPRVKPKATGNKGYPIAGEGSSYIGLCNFACNYGYCPPEACGGVEVALTEPTVSPFLPSACTSGAGQGDLVGLCSYACNYGFCPIHACTCTSTGALNQPPAANTTFTAVYKGDGDDGGLCKFACQRGYCPDSCASTEGEILVCSDDDDDIEPGCEDNSPPPCDLSRTFTSLDALAAAKDIPDVCISMYTMQVLMDMLDTALANYTDVNNGYDEKFDYYVKYLRDMVPGAINTVIADHGKYVQCAELTNDGFKDPEPCFIYLTSDVWTVKYTFVNETGFYDELQAQYGIQRDWVEVSDVVNKDDHDCRPNFGKADSVQCHHINQKDKDIPHMNASFVVPNPKDSIAGALPRFRDLQLDVAATWGDLSFFLWEGNDTDAVEALSTPIFMLMQSVDSMAQIKAIGEKEKEKEEEERRNFILMIISAVLLVLPFAGEIVGTVTGIGWVADAALLADVSANLALAGYDIVKDPKSAPMELLNILFAGGGRTAANFGRAASVRRGIKAGDLAKFGDVFKLNDDLVQKLIKKVC
;
A
#
# COMPACT_ATOMS: atom_id res chain seq x y z
N MET A 1 -45.71 53.89 -10.08
CA MET A 1 -46.22 53.63 -8.72
C MET A 1 -45.22 52.73 -8.00
N LEU A 2 -44.90 52.83 -6.72
CA LEU A 2 -44.84 53.96 -5.76
C LEU A 2 -44.31 53.39 -4.43
N LEU A 3 -43.24 53.81 -3.74
CA LEU A 3 -41.94 54.47 -4.06
C LEU A 3 -41.06 54.29 -2.78
N GLY A 4 -39.73 54.15 -2.73
CA GLY A 4 -38.63 54.13 -3.72
C GLY A 4 -37.41 54.93 -3.18
N PHE A 5 -36.16 54.61 -3.60
CA PHE A 5 -34.86 55.22 -3.16
C PHE A 5 -34.40 54.85 -1.72
N LEU A 6 -33.13 54.88 -1.26
CA LEU A 6 -31.73 55.08 -1.75
C LEU A 6 -30.78 54.22 -0.83
N VAL A 7 -29.44 54.17 -0.94
CA VAL A 7 -28.54 53.67 -2.03
C VAL A 7 -27.05 53.99 -1.69
N LYS A 8 -26.12 53.02 -1.90
CA LYS A 8 -24.64 53.14 -2.14
C LYS A 8 -23.62 53.50 -1.01
N SER A 9 -22.49 52.76 -1.03
CA SER A 9 -21.07 53.27 -1.04
C SER A 9 -20.40 53.75 0.29
N VAL A 10 -19.06 53.80 0.52
CA VAL A 10 -17.80 53.48 -0.26
C VAL A 10 -16.50 53.59 0.58
N LEU A 11 -15.47 52.73 0.33
CA LEU A 11 -13.98 52.89 0.49
C LEU A 11 -13.35 53.36 1.85
N VAL A 12 -12.02 53.34 2.12
CA VAL A 12 -10.89 52.39 1.83
C VAL A 12 -9.65 52.77 2.67
N GLY A 13 -8.82 51.78 3.04
CA GLY A 13 -7.37 51.94 3.28
C GLY A 13 -6.90 52.57 4.61
N LEU A 14 -5.59 52.62 4.91
CA LEU A 14 -4.43 52.00 4.22
C LEU A 14 -3.16 51.99 5.12
N ALA A 15 -2.40 50.88 5.07
CA ALA A 15 -0.92 50.78 5.13
C ALA A 15 -0.06 51.07 6.40
N LEU A 16 0.95 50.18 6.58
CA LEU A 16 2.34 50.38 7.11
C LEU A 16 2.54 50.83 8.59
N GLY A 17 3.45 50.27 9.40
CA GLY A 17 4.54 49.31 9.20
C GLY A 17 5.64 49.44 10.29
N SER A 18 6.56 48.46 10.35
CA SER A 18 7.89 48.46 11.05
C SER A 18 7.97 48.57 12.61
N GLN A 19 9.02 48.11 13.34
CA GLN A 19 10.01 47.00 13.21
C GLN A 19 10.90 46.93 14.50
N LEU A 20 11.68 45.85 14.70
CA LEU A 20 12.90 45.69 15.56
C LEU A 20 12.83 45.48 17.13
N HIS A 21 13.18 44.25 17.54
CA HIS A 21 14.30 43.85 18.48
C HIS A 21 14.34 44.25 20.00
N SER A 22 14.49 43.26 20.92
CA SER A 22 15.81 42.79 21.48
C SER A 22 15.85 42.21 22.94
N HIS A 23 16.38 40.97 23.08
CA HIS A 23 17.33 40.44 24.12
C HIS A 23 17.07 40.21 25.65
N HIS A 24 17.55 39.01 26.10
CA HIS A 24 18.26 38.63 27.37
C HIS A 24 17.47 38.51 28.73
N ALA A 25 17.88 37.73 29.76
CA ALA A 25 18.71 36.49 29.89
C ALA A 25 18.76 35.91 31.36
N HIS A 26 19.25 34.66 31.52
CA HIS A 26 19.95 34.02 32.69
C HIS A 26 19.26 33.37 33.94
N HIS A 27 19.64 32.10 34.19
CA HIS A 27 20.02 31.37 35.46
C HIS A 27 19.04 31.26 36.68
N HIS A 28 19.10 30.24 37.58
CA HIS A 28 20.19 29.38 38.11
C HIS A 28 19.73 27.98 38.65
N HIS A 29 20.67 27.00 38.71
CA HIS A 29 21.04 26.01 39.77
C HIS A 29 20.11 25.61 40.97
N HIS A 30 20.27 24.47 41.72
CA HIS A 30 21.40 23.51 41.92
C HIS A 30 21.01 22.14 42.59
N HIS A 31 21.92 21.14 42.48
CA HIS A 31 22.22 20.00 43.42
C HIS A 31 21.34 18.72 43.53
N LEU A 32 21.78 17.57 44.11
CA LEU A 32 23.02 16.71 43.96
C LEU A 32 22.99 15.48 44.92
N GLN A 33 23.24 14.24 44.43
CA GLN A 33 24.01 13.11 45.03
C GLN A 33 23.70 11.81 44.23
N LYS A 34 24.60 10.94 43.72
CA LYS A 34 25.93 10.35 44.07
C LYS A 34 25.91 9.04 44.87
N HIS A 35 26.39 7.96 44.25
CA HIS A 35 27.30 6.95 44.83
C HIS A 35 28.22 6.36 43.73
N HIS A 36 29.28 5.62 44.09
CA HIS A 36 30.44 5.29 43.22
C HIS A 36 30.69 3.77 43.03
N SER A 37 31.29 3.38 41.90
CA SER A 37 32.55 2.59 41.88
C SER A 37 33.33 2.70 40.55
N THR A 38 34.66 2.87 40.64
CA THR A 38 35.78 2.47 39.73
C THR A 38 35.48 2.13 38.25
N GLN A 39 36.06 2.79 37.22
CA GLN A 39 37.49 2.83 36.78
C GLN A 39 38.04 1.44 36.39
N GLU A 40 38.83 1.23 35.32
CA GLU A 40 39.73 2.09 34.49
C GLU A 40 39.62 1.73 32.97
N ALA A 41 40.32 2.35 31.99
CA ALA A 41 40.60 3.76 31.67
C ALA A 41 41.36 3.87 30.31
N VAL A 42 40.89 4.70 29.37
CA VAL A 42 41.70 5.26 28.26
C VAL A 42 41.23 6.70 28.01
N ALA A 43 42.16 7.64 27.86
CA ALA A 43 41.88 9.05 27.55
C ALA A 43 41.44 9.20 26.06
N ASP A 44 40.37 9.88 25.70
CA ASP A 44 40.08 11.32 25.88
C ASP A 44 40.94 12.21 24.96
N LEU A 45 40.31 12.78 23.93
CA LEU A 45 40.27 14.24 23.73
C LEU A 45 39.14 14.62 22.76
N VAL A 46 38.48 15.74 23.04
CA VAL A 46 37.27 16.23 22.37
C VAL A 46 37.56 17.59 21.74
N GLU A 47 37.09 17.83 20.51
CA GLU A 47 36.86 19.21 20.03
C GLU A 47 35.73 19.29 18.97
N THR A 48 34.63 19.94 19.35
CA THR A 48 33.49 20.38 18.54
C THR A 48 32.86 21.62 19.25
N PRO A 49 31.97 22.44 18.64
CA PRO A 49 31.35 22.29 17.31
C PRO A 49 31.44 23.54 16.39
N GLY A 50 31.09 23.34 15.12
CA GLY A 50 30.72 24.40 14.17
C GLY A 50 29.70 23.84 13.18
N ALA A 51 28.53 24.47 13.04
CA ALA A 51 27.38 23.85 12.37
C ALA A 51 27.39 24.02 10.85
N ALA A 52 27.29 22.89 10.15
CA ALA A 52 26.83 22.77 8.77
C ALA A 52 26.07 21.44 8.65
N HIS A 53 25.03 21.37 7.80
CA HIS A 53 24.35 20.09 7.54
C HIS A 53 25.23 19.24 6.60
N SER A 54 25.69 18.09 7.09
CA SER A 54 26.42 17.09 6.30
C SER A 54 25.47 15.99 5.80
N ALA A 55 25.69 15.51 4.57
CA ALA A 55 25.03 14.32 4.05
C ALA A 55 25.34 13.08 4.91
N GLY A 56 24.48 12.06 4.83
CA GLY A 56 24.63 10.81 5.57
C GLY A 56 25.86 10.01 5.14
N ASP A 57 26.53 9.39 6.11
CA ASP A 57 27.80 8.70 5.90
C ASP A 57 27.58 7.27 5.37
N LEU A 58 27.48 7.12 4.04
CA LEU A 58 27.40 5.81 3.36
C LEU A 58 28.74 5.03 3.34
N ASN A 59 29.77 5.48 4.07
CA ASN A 59 31.09 4.84 4.13
C ASN A 59 31.14 3.59 5.02
N ARG A 60 30.38 2.54 4.69
CA ARG A 60 30.38 1.27 5.45
C ARG A 60 30.95 0.07 4.69
N VAL A 61 32.28 0.01 4.61
CA VAL A 61 33.01 -1.23 4.28
C VAL A 61 33.40 -1.97 5.57
N ILE A 62 32.39 -2.32 6.38
CA ILE A 62 32.49 -3.23 7.54
C ILE A 62 31.15 -4.00 7.64
N PRO A 63 31.15 -5.34 7.63
CA PRO A 63 29.91 -6.12 7.66
C PRO A 63 29.07 -5.87 8.93
N ARG A 64 27.75 -6.15 8.88
CA ARG A 64 26.96 -6.40 10.09
C ARG A 64 27.69 -7.47 10.91
N ALA A 65 27.88 -7.24 12.21
CA ALA A 65 28.58 -8.20 13.06
C ALA A 65 27.84 -9.55 13.02
N ILE A 66 28.57 -10.63 12.73
CA ILE A 66 27.97 -11.96 12.53
C ILE A 66 27.47 -12.47 13.89
N LEU A 67 26.16 -12.33 14.10
CA LEU A 67 25.41 -12.97 15.17
C LEU A 67 24.91 -14.31 14.62
N GLU A 68 25.49 -15.41 15.10
CA GLU A 68 25.51 -16.75 14.47
C GLU A 68 24.14 -17.49 14.33
N GLU A 69 23.00 -16.82 14.58
CA GLU A 69 21.69 -17.47 14.77
C GLU A 69 20.52 -16.97 13.88
N ASN A 70 20.73 -16.03 12.94
CA ASN A 70 19.61 -15.27 12.34
C ASN A 70 19.47 -15.27 10.81
N ARG A 71 20.09 -16.21 10.06
CA ARG A 71 19.98 -16.30 8.59
C ARG A 71 19.08 -17.44 8.12
N GLY A 72 17.96 -17.11 7.47
CA GLY A 72 17.06 -18.08 6.84
C GLY A 72 17.20 -18.16 5.32
N VAL A 73 17.01 -19.35 4.76
CA VAL A 73 16.86 -19.61 3.32
C VAL A 73 15.61 -20.42 3.06
N PHE A 74 14.73 -19.88 2.22
CA PHE A 74 13.40 -20.41 1.94
C PHE A 74 13.22 -20.71 0.45
N ALA A 75 12.19 -21.46 0.09
CA ALA A 75 11.69 -21.49 -1.29
C ALA A 75 10.19 -21.15 -1.33
N HIS A 76 9.80 -20.34 -2.32
CA HIS A 76 8.41 -19.98 -2.61
C HIS A 76 7.66 -21.22 -3.12
N PHE A 77 6.49 -21.51 -2.59
CA PHE A 77 5.77 -22.76 -2.88
C PHE A 77 4.29 -22.47 -3.18
N MET A 78 3.86 -22.71 -4.42
CA MET A 78 2.46 -22.58 -4.85
C MET A 78 1.63 -23.74 -4.28
N VAL A 79 0.71 -23.46 -3.37
CA VAL A 79 -0.13 -24.49 -2.72
C VAL A 79 -1.24 -24.98 -3.66
N GLU A 80 -1.68 -24.14 -4.60
CA GLU A 80 -2.53 -24.48 -5.75
C GLU A 80 -2.02 -25.75 -6.46
N ASN A 81 -0.72 -25.78 -6.74
CA ASN A 81 -0.02 -26.91 -7.39
C ASN A 81 0.11 -28.15 -6.48
N ALA A 82 -0.33 -28.09 -5.23
CA ALA A 82 -0.37 -29.19 -4.27
C ALA A 82 -1.79 -29.51 -3.74
N ARG A 83 -2.85 -28.93 -4.33
CA ARG A 83 -4.25 -29.15 -3.90
C ARG A 83 -4.67 -30.63 -3.85
N THR A 84 -4.11 -31.46 -4.71
CA THR A 84 -4.39 -32.90 -4.82
C THR A 84 -3.34 -33.81 -4.16
N TRP A 85 -2.27 -33.24 -3.60
CA TRP A 85 -1.14 -34.00 -3.08
C TRP A 85 -1.47 -34.72 -1.77
N PHE A 86 -1.00 -35.96 -1.65
CA PHE A 86 -1.07 -36.73 -0.41
C PHE A 86 0.23 -36.56 0.40
N ALA A 87 0.22 -37.09 1.63
CA ALA A 87 1.33 -36.92 2.57
C ALA A 87 2.67 -37.51 2.05
N ASP A 88 2.63 -38.54 1.20
CA ASP A 88 3.83 -39.12 0.59
C ASP A 88 4.50 -38.19 -0.44
N THR A 89 3.71 -37.45 -1.23
CA THR A 89 4.23 -36.42 -2.15
C THR A 89 4.88 -35.28 -1.38
N TRP A 90 4.21 -34.78 -0.33
CA TRP A 90 4.79 -33.80 0.60
C TRP A 90 6.04 -34.32 1.32
N GLU A 91 6.09 -35.61 1.69
CA GLU A 91 7.26 -36.23 2.33
C GLU A 91 8.48 -36.29 1.40
N VAL A 92 8.26 -36.53 0.10
CA VAL A 92 9.33 -36.46 -0.92
C VAL A 92 9.87 -35.04 -1.03
N ASP A 93 9.01 -34.04 -1.21
CA ASP A 93 9.43 -32.67 -1.49
C ASP A 93 10.09 -31.99 -0.29
N ILE A 94 9.55 -32.19 0.92
CA ILE A 94 10.19 -31.71 2.15
C ILE A 94 11.52 -32.42 2.39
N SER A 95 11.64 -33.72 2.06
CA SER A 95 12.94 -34.42 2.13
C SER A 95 13.96 -33.87 1.14
N LEU A 96 13.54 -33.52 -0.08
CA LEU A 96 14.39 -32.89 -1.10
C LEU A 96 14.79 -31.46 -0.72
N ALA A 97 13.89 -30.68 -0.13
CA ALA A 97 14.17 -29.34 0.37
C ALA A 97 15.19 -29.36 1.52
N LYS A 98 15.04 -30.30 2.46
CA LYS A 98 16.04 -30.55 3.52
C LYS A 98 17.39 -31.02 2.95
N ALA A 99 17.39 -31.90 1.95
CA ALA A 99 18.61 -32.32 1.27
C ALA A 99 19.30 -31.17 0.51
N ALA A 100 18.55 -30.14 0.12
CA ALA A 100 19.05 -28.88 -0.44
C ALA A 100 19.42 -27.81 0.62
N HIS A 101 19.31 -28.11 1.92
CA HIS A 101 19.60 -27.22 3.06
C HIS A 101 18.68 -26.00 3.21
N LEU A 102 17.47 -26.04 2.63
CA LEU A 102 16.42 -25.05 2.90
C LEU A 102 15.90 -25.18 4.34
N ASP A 103 15.49 -24.07 4.96
CA ASP A 103 14.91 -24.06 6.30
C ASP A 103 13.38 -24.22 6.26
N ALA A 104 12.72 -23.60 5.27
CA ALA A 104 11.28 -23.60 5.14
C ALA A 104 10.77 -23.45 3.71
N PHE A 105 9.51 -23.82 3.48
CA PHE A 105 8.73 -23.29 2.35
C PHE A 105 7.92 -22.05 2.78
N ALA A 106 7.93 -21.05 1.91
CA ALA A 106 6.99 -19.93 1.94
C ALA A 106 5.74 -20.36 1.15
N LEU A 107 4.73 -20.87 1.87
CA LEU A 107 3.49 -21.38 1.29
C LEU A 107 2.65 -20.23 0.74
N ASN A 108 2.64 -20.10 -0.58
CA ASN A 108 1.88 -19.12 -1.32
C ASN A 108 0.54 -19.70 -1.78
N PHE A 109 -0.52 -18.94 -1.55
CA PHE A 109 -1.88 -19.30 -1.93
C PHE A 109 -2.76 -18.05 -1.99
N ALA A 110 -3.73 -18.06 -2.90
CA ALA A 110 -4.65 -16.95 -3.12
C ALA A 110 -5.95 -17.12 -2.33
N ALA A 111 -6.74 -16.04 -2.22
CA ALA A 111 -8.00 -16.01 -1.45
C ALA A 111 -9.05 -17.04 -1.90
N SER A 112 -8.91 -17.63 -3.10
CA SER A 112 -9.76 -18.71 -3.60
C SER A 112 -9.52 -20.09 -2.95
N LEU A 113 -8.42 -20.28 -2.20
CA LEU A 113 -8.10 -21.53 -1.51
C LEU A 113 -8.96 -21.71 -0.24
N THR A 114 -10.24 -22.05 -0.42
CA THR A 114 -11.21 -22.25 0.66
C THR A 114 -11.08 -23.59 1.39
N ASP A 115 -10.47 -24.61 0.78
CA ASP A 115 -10.11 -25.86 1.47
C ASP A 115 -8.65 -25.82 1.94
N LEU A 116 -8.47 -25.67 3.26
CA LEU A 116 -7.15 -25.59 3.91
C LEU A 116 -6.48 -26.96 4.10
N ARG A 117 -7.09 -28.07 3.66
CA ARG A 117 -6.53 -29.43 3.73
C ARG A 117 -5.10 -29.59 3.17
N PRO A 118 -4.68 -28.91 2.08
CA PRO A 118 -3.30 -28.97 1.61
C PRO A 118 -2.31 -28.40 2.65
N LEU A 119 -2.66 -27.27 3.28
CA LEU A 119 -1.88 -26.67 4.36
C LEU A 119 -1.82 -27.61 5.58
N GLN A 120 -2.95 -28.20 5.99
CA GLN A 120 -3.00 -29.16 7.09
C GLN A 120 -2.11 -30.39 6.83
N THR A 121 -2.07 -30.86 5.58
CA THR A 121 -1.23 -32.00 5.16
C THR A 121 0.24 -31.62 5.15
N ALA A 122 0.59 -30.45 4.60
CA ALA A 122 1.95 -29.91 4.59
C ALA A 122 2.51 -29.77 6.01
N PHE A 123 1.76 -29.15 6.93
CA PHE A 123 2.19 -28.97 8.32
C PHE A 123 2.37 -30.30 9.05
N ALA A 124 1.43 -31.24 8.94
CA ALA A 124 1.58 -32.56 9.57
C ALA A 124 2.82 -33.33 9.08
N VAL A 125 3.19 -33.18 7.81
CA VAL A 125 4.42 -33.76 7.24
C VAL A 125 5.67 -33.00 7.67
N ALA A 126 5.64 -31.67 7.71
CA ALA A 126 6.76 -30.85 8.15
C ALA A 126 7.09 -31.09 9.64
N GLU A 127 6.07 -31.27 10.49
CA GLU A 127 6.23 -31.71 11.89
C GLU A 127 6.90 -33.09 11.98
N LYS A 128 6.43 -34.07 11.19
CA LYS A 128 6.98 -35.44 11.13
C LYS A 128 8.46 -35.44 10.72
N LEU A 129 8.85 -34.59 9.77
CA LEU A 129 10.20 -34.55 9.19
C LEU A 129 11.13 -33.54 9.86
N GLY A 130 10.64 -32.67 10.75
CA GLY A 130 11.42 -31.57 11.33
C GLY A 130 11.87 -30.57 10.26
N PHE A 131 10.91 -30.03 9.50
CA PHE A 131 11.06 -28.94 8.55
C PHE A 131 10.14 -27.79 8.97
N SER A 132 10.37 -26.58 8.47
CA SER A 132 9.49 -25.45 8.77
C SER A 132 8.66 -25.01 7.56
N LEU A 133 7.57 -24.31 7.82
CA LEU A 133 6.66 -23.72 6.84
C LEU A 133 6.21 -22.35 7.36
N PHE A 134 5.92 -21.42 6.47
CA PHE A 134 5.24 -20.17 6.82
C PHE A 134 4.36 -19.66 5.67
N PHE A 135 3.46 -18.71 5.95
CA PHE A 135 2.49 -18.25 4.95
C PHE A 135 2.99 -17.04 4.15
N SER A 136 2.68 -17.06 2.86
CA SER A 136 2.92 -16.00 1.89
C SER A 136 1.60 -15.70 1.16
N PHE A 137 0.70 -14.97 1.80
CA PHE A 137 -0.65 -14.74 1.27
C PHE A 137 -0.59 -14.00 -0.07
N ASP A 138 -1.19 -14.56 -1.13
CA ASP A 138 -1.26 -13.94 -2.44
C ASP A 138 -2.49 -13.03 -2.56
N TYR A 139 -2.25 -11.72 -2.55
CA TYR A 139 -3.28 -10.69 -2.69
C TYR A 139 -3.54 -10.29 -4.15
N ALA A 140 -2.79 -10.85 -5.12
CA ALA A 140 -2.91 -10.56 -6.55
C ALA A 140 -3.63 -11.68 -7.31
N GLY A 141 -3.27 -12.95 -7.10
CA GLY A 141 -3.72 -14.08 -7.92
C GLY A 141 -5.21 -14.42 -7.86
N ALA A 142 -5.93 -13.99 -6.83
CA ALA A 142 -7.40 -14.09 -6.76
C ALA A 142 -8.05 -12.89 -6.04
N GLY A 143 -7.40 -11.72 -6.08
CA GLY A 143 -7.78 -10.56 -5.27
C GLY A 143 -7.34 -10.65 -3.80
N PRO A 144 -7.67 -9.63 -2.99
CA PRO A 144 -7.18 -9.50 -1.63
C PRO A 144 -7.84 -10.48 -0.66
N PHE A 145 -7.11 -10.85 0.40
CA PHE A 145 -7.69 -11.64 1.50
C PHE A 145 -8.52 -10.78 2.45
N GLU A 146 -9.57 -11.40 3.00
CA GLU A 146 -10.31 -10.85 4.15
C GLU A 146 -9.45 -10.82 5.42
N LYS A 147 -9.41 -9.66 6.10
CA LYS A 147 -8.55 -9.44 7.27
C LYS A 147 -8.70 -10.53 8.35
N ASP A 148 -9.93 -10.84 8.71
CA ASP A 148 -10.21 -11.82 9.78
C ASP A 148 -9.88 -13.25 9.31
N VAL A 149 -9.99 -13.56 8.02
CA VAL A 149 -9.55 -14.85 7.44
C VAL A 149 -8.03 -15.00 7.54
N VAL A 150 -7.26 -13.93 7.32
CA VAL A 150 -5.79 -13.95 7.53
C VAL A 150 -5.46 -14.20 9.01
N ILE A 151 -6.19 -13.55 9.92
CA ILE A 151 -6.01 -13.74 11.38
C ILE A 151 -6.35 -15.18 11.80
N ASP A 152 -7.46 -15.75 11.32
CA ASP A 152 -7.87 -17.11 11.64
C ASP A 152 -6.91 -18.17 11.04
N ILE A 153 -6.45 -17.99 9.80
CA ILE A 153 -5.48 -18.90 9.17
C ILE A 153 -4.13 -18.85 9.92
N ILE A 154 -3.59 -17.66 10.23
CA ILE A 154 -2.37 -17.58 11.04
C ILE A 154 -2.63 -18.19 12.43
N GLY A 155 -3.78 -17.88 13.05
CA GLY A 155 -4.21 -18.38 14.35
C GLY A 155 -4.26 -19.90 14.45
N GLN A 156 -4.74 -20.57 13.39
CA GLN A 156 -4.85 -22.03 13.31
C GLN A 156 -3.50 -22.74 13.29
N PHE A 157 -2.48 -22.16 12.63
CA PHE A 157 -1.22 -22.85 12.35
C PHE A 157 0.00 -22.34 13.14
N GLN A 158 -0.01 -21.09 13.64
CA GLN A 158 1.14 -20.47 14.33
C GLN A 158 1.61 -21.19 15.61
N SER A 159 0.84 -22.14 16.13
CA SER A 159 1.20 -22.97 17.29
C SER A 159 1.87 -24.30 16.93
N SER A 160 1.95 -24.65 15.64
CA SER A 160 2.68 -25.82 15.16
C SER A 160 4.19 -25.67 15.40
N PRO A 161 4.90 -26.72 15.88
CA PRO A 161 6.36 -26.71 15.95
C PRO A 161 7.04 -26.72 14.55
N ALA A 162 6.27 -26.88 13.47
CA ALA A 162 6.73 -26.68 12.10
C ALA A 162 6.46 -25.26 11.57
N TYR A 163 5.87 -24.34 12.34
CA TYR A 163 5.75 -22.95 11.90
C TYR A 163 7.11 -22.24 12.01
N TYR A 164 7.62 -21.65 10.92
CA TYR A 164 8.90 -20.93 10.97
C TYR A 164 8.76 -19.68 11.84
N THR A 165 9.58 -19.57 12.89
CA THR A 165 9.59 -18.41 13.78
C THR A 165 10.91 -17.66 13.70
N TYR A 166 10.82 -16.34 13.71
CA TYR A 166 11.96 -15.44 13.74
C TYR A 166 11.84 -14.49 14.93
N LYS A 167 12.91 -14.38 15.74
CA LYS A 167 12.92 -13.57 16.99
C LYS A 167 11.73 -13.89 17.92
N GLY A 168 11.28 -15.15 17.95
CA GLY A 168 10.17 -15.64 18.77
C GLY A 168 8.76 -15.31 18.25
N LYS A 169 8.62 -14.89 16.99
CA LYS A 169 7.35 -14.56 16.32
C LYS A 169 7.13 -15.44 15.10
N PRO A 170 5.89 -15.84 14.74
CA PRO A 170 5.63 -16.52 13.47
C PRO A 170 5.98 -15.58 12.30
N LEU A 171 6.73 -16.08 11.31
CA LEU A 171 7.08 -15.32 10.10
C LEU A 171 5.88 -15.29 9.14
N VAL A 172 5.55 -14.14 8.55
CA VAL A 172 4.48 -14.03 7.54
C VAL A 172 4.92 -13.08 6.43
N SER A 173 4.60 -13.42 5.18
CA SER A 173 4.79 -12.56 4.02
C SER A 173 3.50 -12.45 3.19
N THR A 174 3.54 -11.63 2.15
CA THR A 174 2.55 -11.61 1.06
C THR A 174 3.27 -11.61 -0.29
N PHE A 175 2.56 -12.04 -1.33
CA PHE A 175 2.78 -11.53 -2.68
C PHE A 175 1.81 -10.36 -2.91
N GLU A 176 2.37 -9.17 -3.09
CA GLU A 176 1.68 -7.88 -3.23
C GLU A 176 0.66 -7.60 -2.09
N GLY A 177 -0.48 -6.99 -2.42
CA GLY A 177 -1.45 -6.47 -1.44
C GLY A 177 -1.09 -5.15 -0.72
N PRO A 178 -0.36 -4.18 -1.31
CA PRO A 178 -0.09 -2.91 -0.63
C PRO A 178 -1.35 -2.09 -0.33
N GLY A 179 -2.44 -2.26 -1.10
CA GLY A 179 -3.73 -1.64 -0.79
C GLY A 179 -4.29 -2.04 0.59
N ASN A 180 -4.02 -3.28 1.03
CA ASN A 180 -4.42 -3.80 2.34
C ASN A 180 -3.38 -3.55 3.44
N ALA A 181 -2.37 -2.71 3.23
CA ALA A 181 -1.34 -2.41 4.24
C ALA A 181 -1.90 -1.86 5.57
N ALA A 182 -3.10 -1.27 5.55
CA ALA A 182 -3.82 -0.85 6.75
C ALA A 182 -4.24 -2.04 7.64
N ASP A 183 -4.74 -3.13 7.06
CA ASP A 183 -5.22 -4.32 7.78
C ASP A 183 -4.13 -4.98 8.61
N TRP A 184 -2.89 -4.95 8.09
CA TRP A 184 -1.74 -5.57 8.74
C TRP A 184 -1.43 -4.99 10.13
N LYS A 185 -1.92 -3.78 10.46
CA LYS A 185 -1.80 -3.19 11.81
C LYS A 185 -2.53 -4.05 12.84
N ASP A 186 -3.77 -4.43 12.51
CA ASP A 186 -4.59 -5.34 13.31
C ASP A 186 -4.09 -6.77 13.24
N ILE A 187 -3.76 -7.29 12.04
CA ILE A 187 -3.30 -8.67 11.86
C ILE A 187 -2.06 -8.92 12.73
N LYS A 188 -1.07 -8.02 12.71
CA LYS A 188 0.12 -8.11 13.57
C LYS A 188 -0.21 -7.93 15.06
N ALA A 189 -1.17 -7.08 15.42
CA ALA A 189 -1.58 -6.91 16.82
C ALA A 189 -2.29 -8.16 17.39
N LYS A 190 -3.00 -8.92 16.56
CA LYS A 190 -3.71 -10.14 16.94
C LYS A 190 -2.83 -11.39 16.93
N THR A 191 -1.95 -11.52 15.93
CA THR A 191 -1.10 -12.72 15.71
C THR A 191 0.31 -12.58 16.31
N ASN A 192 0.74 -11.36 16.62
CA ASN A 192 2.13 -11.04 17.00
C ASN A 192 3.18 -11.48 15.94
N CYS A 193 2.81 -11.65 14.67
CA CYS A 193 3.74 -12.10 13.63
C CYS A 193 4.92 -11.13 13.38
N PHE A 194 5.95 -11.64 12.73
CA PHE A 194 7.02 -10.87 12.08
C PHE A 194 6.68 -10.77 10.60
N PHE A 195 6.42 -9.56 10.11
CA PHE A 195 5.79 -9.33 8.80
C PHE A 195 6.79 -8.79 7.76
N ILE A 196 6.92 -9.49 6.64
CA ILE A 196 7.85 -9.18 5.54
C ILE A 196 7.20 -9.40 4.16
N PRO A 197 6.36 -8.47 3.68
CA PRO A 197 5.69 -8.57 2.39
C PRO A 197 6.62 -8.29 1.21
N SER A 198 6.26 -8.81 0.02
CA SER A 198 6.68 -8.22 -1.25
C SER A 198 5.62 -7.22 -1.71
N TRP A 199 5.81 -5.94 -1.38
CA TRP A 199 5.12 -4.81 -2.02
C TRP A 199 6.02 -4.21 -3.10
N SER A 200 6.48 -5.07 -4.01
CA SER A 200 7.47 -4.74 -5.03
C SER A 200 6.91 -3.80 -6.08
N SER A 201 5.60 -3.82 -6.33
CA SER A 201 4.88 -2.85 -7.18
C SER A 201 5.09 -1.38 -6.78
N LEU A 202 5.38 -1.10 -5.51
CA LEU A 202 5.68 0.24 -5.00
C LEU A 202 7.18 0.54 -4.86
N GLY A 203 8.01 -0.51 -4.81
CA GLY A 203 9.41 -0.42 -4.39
C GLY A 203 9.58 -0.05 -2.91
N ALA A 204 10.77 -0.32 -2.36
CA ALA A 204 11.03 -0.26 -0.92
C ALA A 204 10.65 1.07 -0.24
N LYS A 205 10.94 2.20 -0.89
CA LYS A 205 10.73 3.54 -0.32
C LYS A 205 9.27 3.84 -0.03
N GLU A 206 8.39 3.56 -1.00
CA GLU A 206 6.96 3.88 -0.91
C GLU A 206 6.22 2.80 -0.10
N ALA A 207 6.60 1.52 -0.27
CA ALA A 207 6.15 0.42 0.57
C ALA A 207 6.38 0.68 2.08
N LEU A 208 7.52 1.29 2.45
CA LEU A 208 7.80 1.64 3.85
C LEU A 208 6.96 2.81 4.40
N LYS A 209 6.41 3.70 3.55
CA LYS A 209 5.56 4.82 4.00
C LYS A 209 4.19 4.37 4.50
N LEU A 210 3.67 3.27 3.96
CA LEU A 210 2.42 2.63 4.44
C LEU A 210 2.53 2.22 5.92
N GLY A 211 3.78 2.01 6.38
CA GLY A 211 4.11 1.51 7.71
C GLY A 211 3.69 0.05 7.88
N THR A 212 4.00 -0.52 9.05
CA THR A 212 3.61 -1.87 9.51
C THR A 212 4.61 -3.02 9.30
N PRO A 213 5.31 -3.23 8.16
CA PRO A 213 6.32 -4.29 8.03
C PRO A 213 7.50 -4.20 9.00
N ASP A 214 8.03 -5.36 9.37
CA ASP A 214 9.30 -5.52 10.13
C ASP A 214 10.51 -5.67 9.19
N GLY A 215 10.26 -5.99 7.92
CA GLY A 215 11.21 -6.06 6.82
C GLY A 215 10.49 -5.96 5.46
N LEU A 216 11.24 -6.02 4.37
CA LEU A 216 10.65 -6.18 3.03
C LEU A 216 11.33 -7.31 2.25
N PHE A 217 10.53 -7.95 1.40
CA PHE A 217 10.96 -8.89 0.38
C PHE A 217 10.91 -8.17 -0.98
N SER A 218 11.92 -8.37 -1.83
CA SER A 218 11.91 -7.90 -3.21
C SER A 218 11.55 -9.06 -4.14
N TRP A 219 10.77 -8.81 -5.20
CA TRP A 219 10.48 -9.79 -6.26
C TRP A 219 11.45 -9.68 -7.46
N ALA A 220 12.39 -8.73 -7.44
CA ALA A 220 13.36 -8.53 -8.52
C ALA A 220 14.46 -9.61 -8.52
N ALA A 221 14.13 -10.81 -9.01
CA ALA A 221 15.03 -11.97 -9.05
C ALA A 221 15.82 -12.13 -10.36
N TRP A 222 15.53 -11.31 -11.37
CA TRP A 222 15.97 -11.47 -12.76
C TRP A 222 16.50 -10.14 -13.35
N PRO A 223 17.42 -10.18 -14.32
CA PRO A 223 18.07 -9.00 -14.88
C PRO A 223 17.19 -8.27 -15.90
N TRP A 224 17.55 -7.02 -16.21
CA TRP A 224 16.86 -6.24 -17.24
C TRP A 224 17.27 -6.64 -18.65
N GLY A 225 16.34 -7.28 -19.38
CA GLY A 225 16.52 -7.63 -20.78
C GLY A 225 17.75 -8.51 -21.01
N ASN A 226 18.67 -8.04 -21.83
CA ASN A 226 19.89 -8.78 -22.19
C ASN A 226 21.10 -8.56 -21.26
N GLN A 227 20.94 -7.81 -20.17
CA GLN A 227 22.03 -7.53 -19.21
C GLN A 227 22.29 -8.73 -18.29
N ASP A 228 23.46 -8.76 -17.65
CA ASP A 228 23.74 -9.69 -16.54
C ASP A 228 23.01 -9.21 -15.26
N MET A 229 23.03 -10.00 -14.18
CA MET A 229 22.38 -9.60 -12.92
C MET A 229 23.14 -8.45 -12.22
N ASP A 230 22.41 -7.67 -11.42
CA ASP A 230 22.97 -6.64 -10.55
C ASP A 230 22.36 -6.62 -9.14
N THR A 231 22.98 -5.80 -8.28
CA THR A 231 22.61 -5.60 -6.86
C THR A 231 22.10 -4.20 -6.55
N TYR A 232 21.78 -3.36 -7.55
CA TYR A 232 21.30 -1.99 -7.33
C TYR A 232 19.91 -1.95 -6.72
N VAL A 233 19.04 -2.91 -7.06
CA VAL A 233 17.74 -3.08 -6.38
C VAL A 233 17.94 -3.52 -4.93
N ASP A 234 18.83 -4.48 -4.67
CA ASP A 234 19.16 -4.92 -3.31
C ASP A 234 19.74 -3.78 -2.46
N ALA A 235 20.64 -2.98 -3.03
CA ALA A 235 21.23 -1.80 -2.39
C ALA A 235 20.17 -0.76 -2.02
N SER A 236 19.20 -0.52 -2.92
CA SER A 236 18.04 0.35 -2.68
C SER A 236 17.18 -0.15 -1.53
N TYR A 237 16.85 -1.45 -1.50
CA TYR A 237 16.10 -2.04 -0.39
C TYR A 237 16.87 -1.92 0.93
N LEU A 238 18.16 -2.27 0.96
CA LEU A 238 19.00 -2.16 2.16
C LEU A 238 19.10 -0.74 2.69
N ASP A 239 19.32 0.26 1.84
CA ASP A 239 19.42 1.68 2.25
C ASP A 239 18.13 2.17 2.91
N TYR A 240 16.97 1.96 2.28
CA TYR A 240 15.70 2.38 2.86
C TYR A 240 15.31 1.56 4.11
N LEU A 241 15.68 0.28 4.21
CA LEU A 241 15.42 -0.56 5.38
C LEU A 241 16.31 -0.21 6.58
N ASP A 242 17.59 0.13 6.37
CA ASP A 242 18.47 0.65 7.43
C ASP A 242 18.03 2.07 7.86
N GLN A 243 17.67 2.96 6.93
CA GLN A 243 17.06 4.27 7.24
C GLN A 243 15.76 4.14 8.06
N ALA A 244 14.94 3.12 7.77
CA ALA A 244 13.74 2.79 8.52
C ALA A 244 13.99 2.04 9.85
N GLY A 245 15.23 2.06 10.37
CA GLY A 245 15.59 1.57 11.70
C GLY A 245 16.26 0.18 11.72
N GLY A 246 16.92 -0.23 10.64
CA GLY A 246 17.58 -1.54 10.56
C GLY A 246 16.61 -2.71 10.37
N LYS A 247 15.58 -2.50 9.54
CA LYS A 247 14.58 -3.52 9.19
C LYS A 247 15.22 -4.69 8.43
N ALA A 248 14.53 -5.84 8.42
CA ALA A 248 15.05 -7.05 7.77
C ALA A 248 14.92 -6.99 6.24
N TYR A 249 15.93 -7.48 5.51
CA TYR A 249 15.83 -7.67 4.05
C TYR A 249 15.73 -9.15 3.68
N MET A 250 14.76 -9.49 2.83
CA MET A 250 14.68 -10.78 2.15
C MET A 250 15.01 -10.61 0.67
N MET A 251 16.10 -11.27 0.25
CA MET A 251 16.64 -11.19 -1.10
C MET A 251 16.05 -12.30 -2.00
N PRO A 252 15.55 -11.99 -3.20
CA PRO A 252 15.07 -12.98 -4.15
C PRO A 252 16.23 -13.65 -4.91
N VAL A 253 16.10 -14.95 -5.15
CA VAL A 253 17.03 -15.72 -5.99
C VAL A 253 16.22 -16.63 -6.93
N SER A 254 16.53 -16.66 -8.22
CA SER A 254 15.82 -17.50 -9.19
C SER A 254 16.78 -18.04 -10.25
N PRO A 255 16.56 -19.25 -10.82
CA PRO A 255 17.46 -19.81 -11.82
C PRO A 255 17.14 -19.38 -13.27
N TRP A 256 15.87 -19.08 -13.56
CA TRP A 256 15.33 -18.89 -14.91
C TRP A 256 14.01 -18.14 -14.83
N PHE A 257 13.43 -17.72 -15.95
CA PHE A 257 12.02 -17.35 -16.06
C PHE A 257 11.52 -17.61 -17.48
N TYR A 258 10.36 -18.24 -17.63
CA TYR A 258 9.63 -18.21 -18.89
C TYR A 258 8.16 -18.57 -18.65
N THR A 259 7.26 -17.75 -19.19
CA THR A 259 5.83 -18.02 -19.19
C THR A 259 5.22 -17.69 -20.55
N ASN A 260 4.29 -18.54 -21.00
CA ASN A 260 3.39 -18.26 -22.13
C ASN A 260 2.02 -18.82 -21.74
N LEU A 261 1.29 -18.01 -20.97
CA LEU A 261 -0.03 -18.29 -20.42
C LEU A 261 -0.99 -17.11 -20.76
N PRO A 262 -1.47 -16.99 -22.01
CA PRO A 262 -2.36 -15.91 -22.44
C PRO A 262 -3.68 -15.83 -21.65
N GLY A 263 -4.11 -16.93 -21.01
CA GLY A 263 -5.26 -16.95 -20.11
C GLY A 263 -5.07 -16.15 -18.80
N TYR A 264 -3.85 -15.68 -18.52
CA TYR A 264 -3.50 -14.83 -17.38
C TYR A 264 -2.87 -13.49 -17.80
N ASP A 265 -3.02 -13.06 -19.06
CA ASP A 265 -2.33 -11.91 -19.66
C ASP A 265 -0.77 -12.03 -19.59
N LYS A 266 -0.20 -13.25 -19.60
CA LYS A 266 1.27 -13.48 -19.46
C LYS A 266 1.92 -14.12 -20.69
N ASN A 267 2.95 -13.50 -21.25
CA ASN A 267 3.81 -14.10 -22.28
C ASN A 267 5.20 -13.43 -22.37
N TRP A 268 6.17 -13.85 -21.53
CA TRP A 268 7.53 -13.28 -21.57
C TRP A 268 8.64 -14.19 -21.01
N ILE A 269 9.88 -13.81 -21.29
CA ILE A 269 11.14 -14.35 -20.72
C ILE A 269 11.96 -13.24 -20.07
N TRP A 270 12.61 -13.54 -18.95
CA TRP A 270 13.77 -12.79 -18.43
C TRP A 270 15.03 -13.64 -18.53
N ARG A 271 16.20 -13.03 -18.72
CA ARG A 271 17.45 -13.76 -18.98
C ARG A 271 17.90 -14.61 -17.79
N GLY A 272 17.74 -15.93 -17.91
CA GLY A 272 18.24 -16.92 -16.94
C GLY A 272 19.64 -17.49 -17.26
N ASP A 273 20.26 -17.03 -18.35
CA ASP A 273 21.54 -17.50 -18.91
C ASP A 273 22.59 -17.88 -17.86
N ASP A 274 23.25 -16.89 -17.25
CA ASP A 274 24.32 -17.08 -16.26
C ASP A 274 23.79 -16.86 -14.80
N LEU A 275 22.54 -16.39 -14.69
CA LEU A 275 21.83 -15.90 -13.50
C LEU A 275 21.93 -16.80 -12.26
N TRP A 276 21.74 -18.11 -12.39
CA TRP A 276 21.76 -19.03 -11.23
C TRP A 276 23.14 -19.11 -10.55
N ARG A 277 24.23 -18.77 -11.26
CA ARG A 277 25.53 -18.58 -10.61
C ARG A 277 25.62 -17.17 -10.03
N ASP A 278 25.31 -16.14 -10.82
CA ASP A 278 25.63 -14.77 -10.44
C ASP A 278 24.85 -14.35 -9.19
N ARG A 279 23.55 -14.66 -9.14
CA ARG A 279 22.67 -14.33 -8.01
C ARG A 279 23.09 -15.02 -6.70
N TRP A 280 23.73 -16.20 -6.76
CA TRP A 280 24.27 -16.87 -5.57
C TRP A 280 25.62 -16.30 -5.12
N GLU A 281 26.47 -15.81 -6.02
CA GLU A 281 27.66 -15.04 -5.64
C GLU A 281 27.26 -13.67 -5.05
N GLU A 282 26.23 -13.02 -5.60
CA GLU A 282 25.65 -11.78 -5.06
C GLU A 282 25.12 -11.95 -3.63
N VAL A 283 24.48 -13.08 -3.29
CA VAL A 283 24.10 -13.39 -1.88
C VAL A 283 25.33 -13.39 -0.94
N MET A 284 26.52 -13.76 -1.43
CA MET A 284 27.77 -13.70 -0.66
C MET A 284 28.30 -12.26 -0.49
N VAL A 285 27.89 -11.33 -1.36
CA VAL A 285 28.21 -9.89 -1.30
C VAL A 285 27.18 -9.11 -0.47
N VAL A 286 25.89 -9.24 -0.81
CA VAL A 286 24.75 -8.54 -0.19
C VAL A 286 24.56 -8.97 1.26
N GLN A 287 24.78 -10.26 1.56
CA GLN A 287 24.74 -10.81 2.92
C GLN A 287 23.44 -10.48 3.71
N PRO A 288 22.25 -10.70 3.12
CA PRO A 288 20.94 -10.31 3.68
C PRO A 288 20.60 -11.01 5.01
N ASP A 289 19.44 -10.66 5.57
CA ASP A 289 18.85 -11.39 6.71
C ASP A 289 18.21 -12.71 6.22
N PHE A 290 17.52 -12.67 5.08
CA PHE A 290 16.87 -13.84 4.47
C PHE A 290 17.13 -13.94 2.97
N VAL A 291 17.04 -15.17 2.45
CA VAL A 291 16.98 -15.47 1.01
C VAL A 291 15.71 -16.26 0.74
N GLN A 292 14.98 -15.93 -0.33
CA GLN A 292 13.88 -16.75 -0.82
C GLN A 292 14.11 -17.13 -2.29
N ILE A 293 14.17 -18.43 -2.56
CA ILE A 293 14.24 -18.98 -3.91
C ILE A 293 12.85 -18.88 -4.54
N ILE A 294 12.76 -18.24 -5.70
CA ILE A 294 11.58 -18.17 -6.56
C ILE A 294 11.84 -19.12 -7.74
N SER A 295 11.31 -20.35 -7.75
CA SER A 295 10.41 -20.99 -6.76
C SER A 295 10.72 -22.47 -6.56
N TRP A 296 10.00 -23.15 -5.66
CA TRP A 296 10.03 -24.60 -5.56
C TRP A 296 9.22 -25.28 -6.67
N ASN A 297 7.98 -24.86 -6.93
CA ASN A 297 7.03 -25.60 -7.77
C ASN A 297 6.11 -24.73 -8.64
N ASP A 298 6.51 -23.50 -9.00
CA ASP A 298 5.80 -22.78 -10.08
C ASP A 298 6.28 -23.29 -11.45
N TYR A 299 5.51 -24.22 -12.00
CA TYR A 299 5.74 -24.80 -13.33
C TYR A 299 5.30 -23.87 -14.47
N GLY A 300 4.39 -22.92 -14.21
CA GLY A 300 3.83 -22.01 -15.20
C GLY A 300 4.77 -20.86 -15.57
N GLU A 301 5.67 -20.48 -14.67
CA GLU A 301 6.70 -19.45 -14.89
C GLU A 301 8.11 -20.03 -15.07
N SER A 302 8.22 -21.35 -15.20
CA SER A 302 9.46 -22.11 -15.50
C SER A 302 10.61 -21.98 -14.48
N HIS A 303 10.38 -21.33 -13.33
CA HIS A 303 11.44 -21.03 -12.34
C HIS A 303 11.50 -22.00 -11.15
N TYR A 304 10.75 -23.10 -11.21
CA TYR A 304 10.78 -24.18 -10.23
C TYR A 304 12.15 -24.87 -10.13
N ILE A 305 12.62 -25.10 -8.90
CA ILE A 305 13.77 -25.98 -8.60
C ILE A 305 13.36 -27.37 -8.07
N GLY A 306 12.07 -27.59 -7.80
CA GLY A 306 11.51 -28.83 -7.27
C GLY A 306 11.31 -29.94 -8.32
N PRO A 307 10.84 -31.13 -7.90
CA PRO A 307 10.51 -32.22 -8.80
C PRO A 307 9.21 -31.96 -9.59
N LEU A 308 9.08 -32.60 -10.75
CA LEU A 308 7.83 -32.68 -11.51
C LEU A 308 6.98 -33.87 -11.03
N HIS A 309 5.77 -33.60 -10.53
CA HIS A 309 4.78 -34.62 -10.14
C HIS A 309 3.55 -34.55 -11.04
N ASP A 310 3.32 -35.55 -11.89
CA ASP A 310 2.09 -35.64 -12.71
C ASP A 310 1.82 -34.38 -13.59
N ILE A 311 2.87 -33.90 -14.26
CA ILE A 311 2.91 -32.59 -14.97
C ILE A 311 1.82 -32.36 -16.03
N ASP A 312 1.15 -33.42 -16.49
CA ASP A 312 0.04 -33.35 -17.44
C ASP A 312 -1.30 -32.92 -16.82
N ASN A 313 -1.43 -32.98 -15.49
CA ASN A 313 -2.68 -32.69 -14.76
C ASN A 313 -2.70 -31.31 -14.06
N TYR A 314 -1.75 -30.41 -14.34
CA TYR A 314 -1.77 -29.05 -13.79
C TYR A 314 -2.69 -28.12 -14.59
N GLU A 315 -3.72 -27.61 -13.92
CA GLU A 315 -4.69 -26.65 -14.46
C GLU A 315 -4.04 -25.34 -14.93
N ALA A 316 -2.87 -24.97 -14.41
CA ALA A 316 -2.16 -23.75 -14.79
C ALA A 316 -1.92 -23.63 -16.32
N PHE A 317 -1.61 -24.73 -17.01
CA PHE A 317 -1.39 -24.71 -18.46
C PHE A 317 -2.69 -24.66 -19.26
N SER A 318 -3.78 -25.26 -18.77
CA SER A 318 -5.07 -25.30 -19.49
C SER A 318 -5.91 -24.05 -19.23
N VAL A 319 -6.01 -23.60 -17.97
CA VAL A 319 -6.66 -22.35 -17.58
C VAL A 319 -5.86 -21.14 -18.09
N GLY A 320 -4.52 -21.21 -18.01
CA GLY A 320 -3.62 -20.23 -18.63
C GLY A 320 -3.57 -20.30 -20.16
N LYS A 321 -4.28 -21.21 -20.82
CA LYS A 321 -4.36 -21.35 -22.29
C LYS A 321 -2.99 -21.44 -22.98
N ALA A 322 -2.04 -22.15 -22.39
CA ALA A 322 -0.69 -22.31 -22.94
C ALA A 322 -0.74 -22.93 -24.36
N PRO A 323 0.09 -22.47 -25.32
CA PRO A 323 0.14 -23.08 -26.64
C PRO A 323 0.61 -24.54 -26.59
N PHE A 324 1.42 -24.89 -25.60
CA PHE A 324 1.78 -26.25 -25.21
C PHE A 324 2.29 -26.27 -23.76
N ASN A 325 2.33 -27.44 -23.11
CA ASN A 325 2.94 -27.58 -21.78
C ASN A 325 4.47 -27.62 -21.89
N TYR A 326 5.11 -26.46 -21.72
CA TYR A 326 6.56 -26.29 -21.80
C TYR A 326 7.35 -26.80 -20.59
N ALA A 327 6.69 -27.19 -19.49
CA ALA A 327 7.33 -27.90 -18.37
C ALA A 327 7.39 -29.42 -18.57
N LYS A 328 6.65 -29.98 -19.55
CA LYS A 328 6.55 -31.43 -19.78
C LYS A 328 7.91 -32.06 -20.10
N GLY A 329 8.44 -32.82 -19.13
CA GLY A 329 9.75 -33.48 -19.22
C GLY A 329 10.95 -32.60 -18.87
N MET A 330 10.74 -31.32 -18.57
CA MET A 330 11.77 -30.35 -18.23
C MET A 330 12.11 -30.45 -16.73
N LYS A 331 12.98 -31.40 -16.38
CA LYS A 331 13.41 -31.60 -15.00
C LYS A 331 14.45 -30.57 -14.59
N HIS A 332 14.17 -29.83 -13.52
CA HIS A 332 15.04 -28.78 -12.99
C HIS A 332 15.86 -29.23 -11.77
N ASP A 333 15.80 -30.52 -11.40
CA ASP A 333 16.45 -31.11 -10.23
C ASP A 333 17.96 -30.79 -10.10
N GLY A 334 18.65 -30.57 -11.23
CA GLY A 334 20.07 -30.24 -11.26
C GLY A 334 20.41 -28.92 -10.56
N TRP A 335 19.54 -27.91 -10.57
CA TRP A 335 19.81 -26.63 -9.90
C TRP A 335 19.90 -26.76 -8.38
N ARG A 336 19.28 -27.80 -7.78
CA ARG A 336 19.41 -28.10 -6.34
C ARG A 336 20.79 -28.64 -5.95
N LEU A 337 21.60 -29.11 -6.91
CA LEU A 337 22.80 -29.92 -6.64
C LEU A 337 23.86 -29.22 -5.78
N PHE A 338 24.03 -27.91 -5.93
CA PHE A 338 25.02 -27.12 -5.17
C PHE A 338 24.40 -26.21 -4.10
N LEU A 339 23.06 -26.24 -3.91
CA LEU A 339 22.39 -25.45 -2.88
C LEU A 339 22.97 -25.68 -1.47
N PRO A 340 23.30 -26.92 -1.04
CA PRO A 340 23.98 -27.15 0.24
C PRO A 340 25.29 -26.37 0.39
N TYR A 341 26.11 -26.30 -0.66
CA TYR A 341 27.38 -25.56 -0.61
C TYR A 341 27.16 -24.05 -0.53
N TYR A 342 26.26 -23.50 -1.34
CA TYR A 342 25.95 -22.07 -1.30
C TYR A 342 25.30 -21.68 0.02
N ILE A 343 24.28 -22.41 0.48
CA ILE A 343 23.52 -22.10 1.68
C ILE A 343 24.38 -22.23 2.95
N ASP A 344 25.21 -23.26 3.06
CA ASP A 344 26.16 -23.38 4.18
C ASP A 344 27.23 -22.28 4.15
N THR A 345 27.66 -21.86 2.95
CA THR A 345 28.60 -20.74 2.79
C THR A 345 27.96 -19.40 3.19
N TYR A 346 26.71 -19.16 2.82
CA TYR A 346 25.93 -17.99 3.22
C TYR A 346 25.63 -17.98 4.74
N LYS A 347 25.21 -19.10 5.32
CA LYS A 347 24.85 -19.19 6.76
C LYS A 347 26.08 -19.14 7.66
N TYR A 348 27.12 -19.91 7.35
CA TYR A 348 28.27 -20.15 8.25
C TYR A 348 29.58 -19.51 7.75
N GLY A 349 29.52 -18.68 6.71
CA GLY A 349 30.68 -18.00 6.11
C GLY A 349 31.60 -18.90 5.28
N ARG A 350 31.42 -20.23 5.30
CA ARG A 350 32.16 -21.23 4.51
C ARG A 350 31.47 -22.60 4.57
N ALA A 351 31.43 -23.32 3.45
CA ALA A 351 31.06 -24.73 3.38
C ALA A 351 32.28 -25.65 3.15
N SER A 352 32.07 -26.97 3.10
CA SER A 352 33.09 -27.96 2.76
C SER A 352 32.64 -28.88 1.63
N ILE A 353 33.47 -29.03 0.60
CA ILE A 353 33.22 -29.84 -0.59
C ILE A 353 33.60 -31.29 -0.28
N SER A 354 32.60 -32.14 -0.03
CA SER A 354 32.77 -33.59 0.20
C SER A 354 32.57 -34.45 -1.05
N HIS A 355 32.02 -33.85 -2.11
CA HIS A 355 31.80 -34.42 -3.43
C HIS A 355 32.03 -33.31 -4.45
N GLU A 356 32.79 -33.59 -5.50
CA GLU A 356 32.88 -32.68 -6.66
C GLU A 356 31.76 -33.00 -7.65
N GLY A 357 31.32 -32.03 -8.45
CA GLY A 357 30.22 -32.26 -9.38
C GLY A 357 30.10 -31.18 -10.46
N VAL A 358 29.19 -31.39 -11.40
CA VAL A 358 28.85 -30.45 -12.48
C VAL A 358 27.34 -30.38 -12.67
N VAL A 359 26.81 -29.18 -12.88
CA VAL A 359 25.44 -28.87 -13.30
C VAL A 359 25.51 -28.05 -14.59
N GLY A 360 24.53 -28.17 -15.47
CA GLY A 360 24.44 -27.33 -16.67
C GLY A 360 23.04 -27.26 -17.24
N TRP A 361 22.76 -26.16 -17.94
CA TRP A 361 21.45 -25.82 -18.46
C TRP A 361 21.52 -25.13 -19.83
N TYR A 362 20.46 -25.29 -20.62
CA TYR A 362 20.33 -24.78 -22.00
C TYR A 362 18.86 -24.92 -22.47
N ARG A 363 18.42 -24.13 -23.46
CA ARG A 363 17.12 -24.37 -24.11
C ARG A 363 17.14 -25.63 -24.99
N PRO A 364 16.06 -26.42 -25.06
CA PRO A 364 15.96 -27.55 -25.99
C PRO A 364 15.90 -27.09 -27.45
N ASN A 365 15.46 -25.86 -27.70
CA ASN A 365 15.38 -25.25 -29.03
C ASN A 365 16.29 -24.03 -29.15
N PRO A 366 17.03 -23.86 -30.26
CA PRO A 366 17.68 -22.60 -30.61
C PRO A 366 16.69 -21.45 -30.75
N ALA A 367 17.09 -20.23 -30.44
CA ALA A 367 16.22 -19.05 -30.33
C ALA A 367 15.43 -18.72 -31.62
N ALA A 368 16.00 -19.05 -32.77
CA ALA A 368 15.42 -18.81 -34.10
C ALA A 368 15.12 -20.12 -34.85
N ALA A 369 14.85 -21.22 -34.13
CA ALA A 369 14.56 -22.51 -34.74
C ALA A 369 13.14 -22.61 -35.32
N CYS A 370 12.18 -21.94 -34.67
CA CYS A 370 10.74 -22.08 -34.87
C CYS A 370 10.04 -20.74 -34.58
N ASP A 371 8.71 -20.74 -34.53
CA ASP A 371 7.94 -19.58 -34.07
C ASP A 371 8.29 -19.24 -32.59
N ASP A 372 8.29 -17.97 -32.20
CA ASP A 372 8.58 -17.56 -30.82
C ASP A 372 7.34 -17.55 -29.92
N GLY A 373 6.14 -17.72 -30.48
CA GLY A 373 4.87 -17.72 -29.77
C GLY A 373 4.44 -16.33 -29.27
N GLY A 374 4.97 -15.25 -29.87
CA GLY A 374 4.76 -13.87 -29.41
C GLY A 374 5.46 -13.58 -28.07
N THR A 375 6.45 -14.39 -27.68
CA THR A 375 7.13 -14.27 -26.39
C THR A 375 8.03 -13.05 -26.40
N THR A 376 7.77 -12.05 -25.55
CA THR A 376 8.65 -10.88 -25.40
C THR A 376 9.76 -11.14 -24.39
N GLY A 377 10.91 -10.46 -24.54
CA GLY A 377 11.92 -10.37 -23.50
C GLY A 377 11.66 -9.14 -22.63
N ASN A 378 11.51 -9.30 -21.30
CA ASN A 378 10.78 -8.34 -20.43
C ASN A 378 9.29 -8.22 -20.81
N THR A 379 8.48 -7.45 -20.06
CA THR A 379 7.08 -7.18 -20.43
C THR A 379 6.63 -5.72 -20.22
N ALA A 380 5.95 -5.16 -21.23
CA ALA A 380 5.35 -3.83 -21.21
C ALA A 380 4.22 -3.70 -20.17
N SER A 381 3.60 -4.83 -19.76
CA SER A 381 2.60 -4.88 -18.69
C SER A 381 3.15 -4.39 -17.34
N GLN A 382 4.45 -4.57 -17.11
CA GLN A 382 5.19 -4.09 -15.94
C GLN A 382 5.95 -2.79 -16.23
N LEU A 383 5.57 -2.06 -17.30
CA LEU A 383 6.20 -0.83 -17.81
C LEU A 383 7.69 -1.01 -18.18
N GLN A 384 8.13 -2.23 -18.44
CA GLN A 384 9.49 -2.55 -18.84
C GLN A 384 9.67 -2.26 -20.35
N TYR A 385 10.89 -1.92 -20.77
CA TYR A 385 11.23 -1.93 -22.19
C TYR A 385 11.32 -3.38 -22.66
N GLU A 386 10.54 -3.76 -23.67
CA GLU A 386 10.57 -5.10 -24.24
C GLU A 386 11.67 -5.26 -25.30
N PHE A 387 12.26 -6.44 -25.34
CA PHE A 387 13.31 -6.89 -26.24
C PHE A 387 12.81 -8.08 -27.04
N GLN A 388 13.46 -8.39 -28.18
CA GLN A 388 13.22 -9.67 -28.83
C GLN A 388 13.75 -10.81 -27.92
N PRO A 389 13.06 -11.97 -27.81
CA PRO A 389 13.50 -13.05 -26.94
C PRO A 389 14.87 -13.62 -27.36
N THR A 390 15.20 -13.46 -28.65
CA THR A 390 16.50 -13.77 -29.27
C THR A 390 17.65 -12.84 -28.84
N GLU A 391 17.35 -11.62 -28.36
CA GLU A 391 18.33 -10.69 -27.78
C GLU A 391 18.58 -10.98 -26.29
N VAL A 392 17.56 -11.47 -25.59
CA VAL A 392 17.57 -11.67 -24.13
C VAL A 392 18.28 -12.95 -23.72
N ALA A 393 17.94 -14.11 -24.30
CA ALA A 393 18.45 -15.40 -23.83
C ALA A 393 19.23 -16.14 -24.94
N GLN A 394 20.46 -16.56 -24.65
CA GLN A 394 21.46 -16.85 -25.67
C GLN A 394 21.51 -18.32 -26.11
N ASP A 395 21.89 -18.59 -27.37
CA ASP A 395 22.10 -19.97 -27.89
C ASP A 395 23.44 -20.56 -27.42
N LYS A 396 23.49 -20.82 -26.11
CA LYS A 396 24.61 -21.36 -25.35
C LYS A 396 24.19 -22.58 -24.52
N ILE A 397 25.20 -23.32 -24.07
CA ILE A 397 25.12 -24.26 -22.96
C ILE A 397 25.90 -23.65 -21.79
N PHE A 398 25.21 -23.47 -20.66
CA PHE A 398 25.74 -22.91 -19.42
C PHE A 398 26.09 -24.04 -18.46
N TYR A 399 27.15 -23.89 -17.68
CA TYR A 399 27.58 -24.92 -16.73
C TYR A 399 28.33 -24.35 -15.52
N SER A 400 28.08 -24.97 -14.36
CA SER A 400 28.81 -24.70 -13.12
C SER A 400 29.37 -26.01 -12.56
N ALA A 401 30.54 -25.97 -11.93
CA ALA A 401 31.13 -27.13 -11.27
C ALA A 401 31.69 -26.79 -9.88
N LEU A 402 31.29 -27.56 -8.88
CA LEU A 402 31.80 -27.47 -7.53
C LEU A 402 33.08 -28.30 -7.42
N LEU A 403 34.22 -27.64 -7.22
CA LEU A 403 35.55 -28.25 -7.35
C LEU A 403 36.49 -27.87 -6.19
N THR A 404 37.37 -28.81 -5.84
CA THR A 404 38.47 -28.67 -4.87
C THR A 404 39.80 -28.23 -5.48
N SER A 405 39.87 -28.22 -6.81
CA SER A 405 41.00 -27.73 -7.61
C SER A 405 40.60 -27.68 -9.08
N LEU A 406 41.36 -26.99 -9.92
CA LEU A 406 41.10 -26.91 -11.36
C LEU A 406 40.87 -28.29 -12.00
N ALA A 407 39.83 -28.38 -12.81
CA ALA A 407 39.50 -29.52 -13.66
C ALA A 407 39.27 -29.03 -15.11
N THR A 408 39.29 -29.94 -16.08
CA THR A 408 38.92 -29.66 -17.47
C THR A 408 37.44 -29.97 -17.66
N VAL A 409 36.67 -29.00 -18.17
CA VAL A 409 35.31 -29.20 -18.66
C VAL A 409 35.34 -29.62 -20.13
N THR A 410 34.47 -30.56 -20.50
CA THR A 410 34.19 -30.97 -21.87
C THR A 410 32.68 -30.92 -22.10
N VAL A 411 32.25 -30.23 -23.14
CA VAL A 411 30.86 -30.21 -23.62
C VAL A 411 30.82 -30.86 -25.00
N THR A 412 29.88 -31.77 -25.23
CA THR A 412 29.61 -32.33 -26.56
C THR A 412 28.12 -32.24 -26.90
N VAL A 413 27.79 -31.88 -28.14
CA VAL A 413 26.42 -31.86 -28.67
C VAL A 413 26.36 -32.83 -29.84
N GLY A 414 25.42 -33.79 -29.81
CA GLY A 414 25.33 -34.83 -30.84
C GLY A 414 26.58 -35.71 -30.96
N GLY A 415 27.38 -35.80 -29.89
CA GLY A 415 28.69 -36.45 -29.86
C GLY A 415 29.86 -35.64 -30.44
N VAL A 416 29.62 -34.41 -30.92
CA VAL A 416 30.69 -33.49 -31.39
C VAL A 416 31.12 -32.60 -30.24
N SER A 417 32.42 -32.56 -29.93
CA SER A 417 32.96 -31.71 -28.87
C SER A 417 32.99 -30.23 -29.28
N ILE A 418 32.51 -29.36 -28.40
CA ILE A 418 32.56 -27.90 -28.57
C ILE A 418 33.59 -27.32 -27.57
N PRO A 419 34.40 -26.29 -27.93
CA PRO A 419 35.42 -25.75 -27.04
C PRO A 419 34.85 -25.06 -25.79
N ALA A 420 34.71 -25.81 -24.69
CA ALA A 420 34.29 -25.31 -23.39
C ALA A 420 35.50 -24.84 -22.54
N THR A 421 35.31 -23.76 -21.78
CA THR A 421 36.31 -23.19 -20.87
C THR A 421 35.64 -22.57 -19.65
N TRP A 422 36.35 -22.51 -18.51
CA TRP A 422 35.93 -21.69 -17.38
C TRP A 422 36.06 -20.20 -17.74
N GLN A 423 34.98 -19.45 -17.58
CA GLN A 423 34.99 -17.98 -17.60
C GLN A 423 35.29 -17.48 -16.18
N ASP A 424 34.65 -18.10 -15.19
CA ASP A 424 34.86 -17.82 -13.77
C ASP A 424 35.56 -18.96 -13.05
N ILE A 425 36.55 -18.56 -12.23
CA ILE A 425 37.37 -19.41 -11.37
C ILE A 425 37.38 -18.76 -9.98
N PRO A 426 37.00 -19.48 -8.91
CA PRO A 426 36.93 -18.94 -7.56
C PRO A 426 38.34 -18.65 -7.04
N ASP A 427 38.49 -17.61 -6.20
CA ASP A 427 39.81 -17.26 -5.67
C ASP A 427 40.39 -18.38 -4.79
N GLY A 428 41.68 -18.66 -4.96
CA GLY A 428 42.34 -19.84 -4.37
C GLY A 428 41.96 -21.19 -5.02
N GLY A 429 41.04 -21.25 -5.98
CA GLY A 429 40.73 -22.44 -6.78
C GLY A 429 39.93 -23.55 -6.07
N VAL A 430 39.19 -23.20 -5.01
CA VAL A 430 38.27 -24.10 -4.29
C VAL A 430 36.91 -23.40 -4.22
N GLY A 431 35.85 -24.03 -4.73
CA GLY A 431 34.51 -23.44 -4.80
C GLY A 431 33.80 -23.75 -6.12
N VAL A 432 32.87 -22.89 -6.52
CA VAL A 432 32.15 -23.03 -7.79
C VAL A 432 32.94 -22.36 -8.92
N TYR A 433 33.19 -23.13 -9.97
CA TYR A 433 33.67 -22.68 -11.26
C TYR A 433 32.47 -22.52 -12.20
N HIS A 434 32.50 -21.56 -13.13
CA HIS A 434 31.40 -21.32 -14.06
C HIS A 434 31.88 -20.98 -15.48
N GLY A 435 31.02 -21.24 -16.46
CA GLY A 435 31.19 -20.73 -17.82
C GLY A 435 30.09 -21.19 -18.76
N SER A 436 30.10 -20.62 -19.95
CA SER A 436 29.16 -20.93 -21.02
C SER A 436 29.84 -21.15 -22.36
N VAL A 437 29.22 -21.96 -23.23
CA VAL A 437 29.72 -22.23 -24.59
C VAL A 437 28.60 -22.09 -25.62
N GLY A 438 28.81 -21.23 -26.62
CA GLY A 438 27.89 -21.11 -27.76
C GLY A 438 28.00 -22.33 -28.66
N TYR A 439 26.87 -22.99 -28.95
CA TYR A 439 26.85 -24.16 -29.85
C TYR A 439 26.62 -23.74 -31.31
N GLY A 440 25.73 -22.77 -31.55
CA GLY A 440 25.50 -22.19 -32.87
C GLY A 440 24.85 -23.13 -33.90
N ALA A 441 24.68 -22.61 -35.12
CA ALA A 441 23.94 -23.30 -36.18
C ALA A 441 24.60 -24.62 -36.60
N GLY A 442 23.83 -25.71 -36.53
CA GLY A 442 24.25 -27.05 -36.98
C GLY A 442 24.70 -28.01 -35.88
N PHE A 443 24.80 -27.57 -34.62
CA PHE A 443 25.11 -28.43 -33.48
C PHE A 443 23.82 -28.87 -32.78
N TYR A 444 23.33 -30.06 -33.15
CA TYR A 444 22.08 -30.64 -32.65
C TYR A 444 22.29 -32.08 -32.16
N GLY A 445 21.41 -32.55 -31.27
CA GLY A 445 21.49 -33.85 -30.61
C GLY A 445 21.79 -33.75 -29.12
N GLU A 446 21.98 -34.90 -28.46
CA GLU A 446 22.17 -35.01 -27.01
C GLU A 446 23.32 -34.12 -26.51
N VAL A 447 23.10 -33.41 -25.40
CA VAL A 447 24.15 -32.64 -24.74
C VAL A 447 24.75 -33.51 -23.65
N LYS A 448 26.07 -33.67 -23.67
CA LYS A 448 26.84 -34.28 -22.59
C LYS A 448 27.82 -33.25 -22.02
N ILE A 449 27.82 -33.10 -20.70
CA ILE A 449 28.81 -32.29 -19.98
C ILE A 449 29.59 -33.20 -19.04
N ALA A 450 30.91 -33.08 -19.06
CA ALA A 450 31.82 -33.85 -18.21
C ALA A 450 32.91 -32.96 -17.62
N ILE A 451 33.25 -33.19 -16.36
CA ILE A 451 34.44 -32.62 -15.70
C ILE A 451 35.47 -33.73 -15.46
N SER A 452 36.74 -33.43 -15.71
CA SER A 452 37.83 -34.41 -15.61
C SER A 452 39.12 -33.80 -15.07
N ARG A 453 39.93 -34.60 -14.39
CA ARG A 453 41.25 -34.19 -13.87
C ARG A 453 42.26 -35.32 -14.07
N SER A 454 43.45 -34.98 -14.57
CA SER A 454 44.52 -35.93 -14.88
C SER A 454 44.11 -37.09 -15.82
N GLY A 455 43.11 -36.88 -16.69
CA GLY A 455 42.58 -37.89 -17.61
C GLY A 455 41.47 -38.79 -17.05
N SER A 456 41.08 -38.62 -15.78
CA SER A 456 39.93 -39.31 -15.17
C SER A 456 38.71 -38.40 -15.11
N THR A 457 37.54 -38.89 -15.51
CA THR A 457 36.26 -38.22 -15.27
C THR A 457 35.97 -38.17 -13.78
N ILE A 458 35.55 -37.00 -13.29
CA ILE A 458 35.08 -36.77 -11.92
C ILE A 458 33.57 -36.99 -11.87
N ALA A 459 32.83 -36.28 -12.73
CA ALA A 459 31.39 -36.38 -12.90
C ALA A 459 31.03 -36.09 -14.37
N GLU A 460 29.98 -36.73 -14.86
CA GLU A 460 29.41 -36.48 -16.19
C GLU A 460 27.92 -36.78 -16.21
N PHE A 461 27.16 -36.07 -17.06
CA PHE A 461 25.76 -36.35 -17.35
C PHE A 461 25.45 -36.13 -18.83
N THR A 462 24.41 -36.80 -19.32
CA THR A 462 23.80 -36.55 -20.63
C THR A 462 22.36 -36.09 -20.42
N SER A 463 21.94 -35.07 -21.16
CA SER A 463 20.61 -34.45 -21.07
C SER A 463 19.92 -34.40 -22.46
N PRO A 464 18.58 -34.18 -22.50
CA PRO A 464 17.77 -34.12 -23.72
C PRO A 464 18.38 -33.29 -24.88
N PRO A 465 18.16 -33.68 -26.14
CA PRO A 465 18.86 -33.10 -27.27
C PRO A 465 18.48 -31.65 -27.56
N ILE A 466 19.46 -30.83 -27.97
CA ILE A 466 19.19 -29.57 -28.67
C ILE A 466 18.65 -29.92 -30.06
N THR A 467 17.53 -29.33 -30.45
CA THR A 467 16.80 -29.72 -31.66
C THR A 467 16.06 -28.54 -32.29
N THR A 468 15.91 -28.56 -33.62
CA THR A 468 15.02 -27.63 -34.35
C THR A 468 13.62 -28.21 -34.54
N SER A 469 13.28 -29.30 -33.84
CA SER A 469 11.93 -29.85 -33.77
C SER A 469 11.23 -29.30 -32.54
N CYS A 470 10.16 -28.53 -32.75
CA CYS A 470 9.48 -27.78 -31.70
C CYS A 470 8.10 -28.37 -31.37
N PRO A 471 7.69 -28.45 -30.09
CA PRO A 471 6.33 -28.82 -29.71
C PRO A 471 5.32 -27.85 -30.31
N GLU A 472 4.27 -28.38 -30.97
CA GLU A 472 3.22 -27.61 -31.66
C GLU A 472 3.71 -26.48 -32.62
N GLY A 473 4.99 -26.51 -33.02
CA GLY A 473 5.60 -25.48 -33.87
C GLY A 473 6.28 -24.31 -33.14
N TYR A 474 6.26 -24.27 -31.80
CA TYR A 474 6.75 -23.14 -31.00
C TYR A 474 8.08 -23.44 -30.27
N THR A 475 8.98 -22.46 -30.27
CA THR A 475 10.27 -22.50 -29.56
C THR A 475 10.02 -22.65 -28.06
N ASN A 476 10.52 -23.73 -27.44
CA ASN A 476 10.45 -23.85 -25.98
C ASN A 476 11.59 -23.07 -25.31
N TRP A 477 11.21 -21.94 -24.68
CA TRP A 477 12.11 -21.05 -23.96
C TRP A 477 12.43 -21.52 -22.52
N ASN A 478 11.84 -22.61 -22.04
CA ASN A 478 12.20 -23.26 -20.77
C ASN A 478 13.57 -23.97 -20.86
N ALA A 479 14.23 -24.20 -19.72
CA ALA A 479 15.58 -24.78 -19.65
C ALA A 479 15.56 -26.31 -19.45
N VAL A 480 16.35 -27.03 -20.25
CA VAL A 480 16.78 -28.38 -19.90
C VAL A 480 17.89 -28.27 -18.86
N VAL A 481 17.73 -28.88 -17.69
CA VAL A 481 18.75 -28.88 -16.62
C VAL A 481 19.26 -30.30 -16.38
N GLY A 482 20.58 -30.46 -16.30
CA GLY A 482 21.22 -31.72 -15.91
C GLY A 482 22.30 -31.50 -14.86
N GLY A 483 22.63 -32.55 -14.12
CA GLY A 483 23.71 -32.50 -13.14
C GLY A 483 24.16 -33.87 -12.67
N ALA A 484 25.41 -33.97 -12.22
CA ALA A 484 26.00 -35.16 -11.64
C ALA A 484 27.06 -34.81 -10.58
N SER A 485 27.10 -35.61 -9.52
CA SER A 485 28.21 -35.63 -8.55
C SER A 485 29.13 -36.82 -8.83
N GLY A 486 30.42 -36.63 -8.57
CA GLY A 486 31.42 -37.68 -8.54
C GLY A 486 31.40 -38.47 -7.24
N PRO A 487 32.39 -39.37 -7.03
CA PRO A 487 32.54 -40.10 -5.79
C PRO A 487 32.88 -39.16 -4.61
N SER A 488 32.60 -39.63 -3.39
CA SER A 488 32.99 -38.91 -2.17
C SER A 488 34.51 -38.77 -2.06
N ILE A 489 34.94 -37.60 -1.60
CA ILE A 489 36.35 -37.23 -1.40
C ILE A 489 36.59 -36.77 0.05
N SER A 490 37.86 -36.63 0.44
CA SER A 490 38.21 -35.95 1.69
C SER A 490 37.74 -34.50 1.63
N ALA A 491 36.88 -34.09 2.57
CA ALA A 491 36.23 -32.79 2.55
C ALA A 491 37.23 -31.62 2.58
N LEU A 492 37.07 -30.67 1.64
CA LEU A 492 37.92 -29.48 1.54
C LEU A 492 37.07 -28.20 1.50
N SER A 493 37.43 -27.21 2.30
CA SER A 493 36.82 -25.87 2.27
C SER A 493 37.71 -24.86 1.54
N PRO A 494 37.12 -23.77 1.01
CA PRO A 494 37.87 -22.56 0.67
C PRO A 494 38.73 -22.08 1.86
N LYS A 495 39.87 -21.46 1.57
CA LYS A 495 40.85 -21.05 2.60
C LYS A 495 40.36 -19.90 3.49
N LEU A 496 39.50 -19.02 2.96
CA LEU A 496 39.00 -17.82 3.60
C LEU A 496 37.48 -17.94 3.78
N ALA A 497 36.96 -17.53 4.94
CA ALA A 497 35.51 -17.32 5.06
C ALA A 497 35.09 -16.04 4.32
N ILE A 498 33.80 -15.85 4.04
CA ILE A 498 33.27 -14.60 3.43
C ILE A 498 33.77 -13.36 4.20
N SER A 499 33.80 -13.43 5.54
CA SER A 499 34.28 -12.35 6.43
C SER A 499 35.75 -11.97 6.26
N ASP A 500 36.57 -12.87 5.71
CA ASP A 500 38.01 -12.67 5.49
C ASP A 500 38.32 -12.25 4.05
N GLN A 501 37.30 -12.24 3.18
CA GLN A 501 37.38 -11.85 1.78
C GLN A 501 36.97 -10.38 1.62
N THR A 502 37.39 -9.77 0.52
CA THR A 502 36.79 -8.54 0.01
C THR A 502 36.35 -8.75 -1.42
N CYS A 503 35.61 -7.80 -1.97
CA CYS A 503 35.57 -7.67 -3.42
C CYS A 503 36.99 -7.57 -3.99
N ILE A 504 37.20 -8.17 -5.16
CA ILE A 504 38.48 -8.15 -5.89
C ILE A 504 38.32 -7.88 -7.39
N GLU A 505 37.13 -8.06 -7.96
CA GLU A 505 36.76 -7.76 -9.35
C GLU A 505 35.29 -7.27 -9.32
N GLY A 506 34.95 -6.23 -10.09
CA GLY A 506 33.65 -5.56 -10.03
C GLY A 506 33.47 -4.54 -11.14
N THR A 507 32.23 -4.11 -11.37
CA THR A 507 31.79 -3.32 -12.54
C THR A 507 30.68 -2.33 -12.17
N ALA A 508 30.34 -1.43 -13.10
CA ALA A 508 29.19 -0.53 -13.03
C ALA A 508 28.86 0.04 -14.42
N PRO A 509 27.62 0.52 -14.67
CA PRO A 509 27.28 1.15 -15.95
C PRO A 509 27.88 2.55 -16.10
N GLY A 510 28.11 2.95 -17.35
CA GLY A 510 28.52 4.32 -17.71
C GLY A 510 29.85 4.75 -17.07
N ASN A 511 29.90 6.01 -16.62
CA ASN A 511 31.14 6.64 -16.15
C ASN A 511 31.62 6.12 -14.77
N PHE A 512 30.83 5.26 -14.10
CA PHE A 512 31.27 4.52 -12.92
C PHE A 512 32.20 3.34 -13.26
N GLN A 513 32.15 2.79 -14.48
CA GLN A 513 32.75 1.49 -14.82
C GLN A 513 34.23 1.39 -14.40
N GLY A 514 35.08 2.25 -14.95
CA GLY A 514 36.53 2.23 -14.69
C GLY A 514 36.89 2.54 -13.23
N LEU A 515 36.06 3.32 -12.53
CA LEU A 515 36.20 3.54 -11.09
C LEU A 515 35.92 2.26 -10.31
N CYS A 516 34.79 1.60 -10.55
CA CYS A 516 34.45 0.35 -9.88
C CYS A 516 35.45 -0.77 -10.18
N GLU A 517 35.87 -0.94 -11.45
CA GLU A 517 36.95 -1.87 -11.84
C GLU A 517 38.24 -1.65 -11.02
N PHE A 518 38.58 -0.40 -10.72
CA PHE A 518 39.76 -0.05 -9.93
C PHE A 518 39.55 -0.15 -8.41
N THR A 519 38.43 0.36 -7.87
CA THR A 519 38.22 0.44 -6.42
C THR A 519 37.77 -0.90 -5.83
N CYS A 520 36.87 -1.62 -6.51
CA CYS A 520 36.44 -2.96 -6.09
C CYS A 520 37.62 -3.92 -6.04
N LYS A 521 38.57 -3.78 -6.97
CA LYS A 521 39.85 -4.50 -6.99
C LYS A 521 40.74 -4.34 -5.76
N TYR A 522 40.50 -3.30 -4.96
CA TYR A 522 41.21 -3.04 -3.71
C TYR A 522 40.29 -3.09 -2.48
N GLY A 523 39.11 -3.71 -2.61
CA GLY A 523 38.14 -3.92 -1.54
C GLY A 523 37.29 -2.70 -1.20
N TYR A 524 37.24 -1.66 -2.04
CA TYR A 524 36.30 -0.54 -1.91
C TYR A 524 35.25 -0.63 -3.01
N CYS A 525 34.20 -1.41 -2.76
CA CYS A 525 33.11 -1.66 -3.69
C CYS A 525 31.78 -1.27 -3.02
N PRO A 526 31.37 0.01 -3.06
CA PRO A 526 30.10 0.45 -2.48
C PRO A 526 28.93 -0.07 -3.33
N ILE A 527 28.09 -0.94 -2.76
CA ILE A 527 27.05 -1.67 -3.51
C ILE A 527 25.99 -0.76 -4.16
N GLY A 528 25.75 0.43 -3.59
CA GLY A 528 24.90 1.47 -4.20
C GLY A 528 25.54 2.23 -5.38
N ALA A 529 26.70 1.80 -5.87
CA ALA A 529 27.35 2.36 -7.07
C ALA A 529 28.19 1.37 -7.90
N CYS A 530 28.56 0.21 -7.33
CA CYS A 530 29.35 -0.83 -7.99
C CYS A 530 28.79 -2.23 -7.70
N VAL A 531 28.65 -3.07 -8.74
CA VAL A 531 28.40 -4.50 -8.61
C VAL A 531 29.74 -5.21 -8.34
N CYS A 532 29.80 -6.03 -7.29
CA CYS A 532 30.95 -6.88 -7.06
C CYS A 532 30.77 -8.23 -7.79
N THR A 533 31.53 -8.45 -8.86
CA THR A 533 31.47 -9.69 -9.64
C THR A 533 32.33 -10.81 -9.06
N LYS A 534 33.19 -10.52 -8.07
CA LYS A 534 34.05 -11.52 -7.44
C LYS A 534 34.56 -11.15 -6.05
N LEU A 535 34.36 -12.07 -5.11
CA LEU A 535 35.02 -12.08 -3.81
C LEU A 535 36.36 -12.84 -3.85
N GLY A 536 37.27 -12.50 -2.94
CA GLY A 536 38.52 -13.23 -2.75
C GLY A 536 39.48 -12.57 -1.76
N ALA A 537 40.73 -13.03 -1.78
CA ALA A 537 41.77 -12.57 -0.85
C ALA A 537 42.06 -11.05 -1.00
N PRO A 538 42.04 -10.27 0.10
CA PRO A 538 42.26 -8.82 0.05
C PRO A 538 43.56 -8.41 -0.65
N ARG A 539 43.43 -7.77 -1.82
CA ARG A 539 44.57 -7.37 -2.67
C ARG A 539 45.34 -6.21 -2.03
N VAL A 540 46.68 -6.29 -2.07
CA VAL A 540 47.57 -5.24 -1.52
C VAL A 540 47.36 -3.94 -2.29
N LYS A 541 46.91 -2.90 -1.58
CA LYS A 541 46.64 -1.56 -2.15
C LYS A 541 47.93 -0.92 -2.70
N PRO A 542 47.87 -0.08 -3.76
CA PRO A 542 49.01 0.70 -4.22
C PRO A 542 49.54 1.62 -3.11
N LYS A 543 50.75 2.16 -3.28
CA LYS A 543 51.23 3.22 -2.38
C LYS A 543 50.34 4.45 -2.54
N ALA A 544 49.69 4.87 -1.45
CA ALA A 544 48.90 6.10 -1.42
C ALA A 544 49.75 7.31 -1.86
N THR A 545 49.17 8.12 -2.75
CA THR A 545 49.79 9.32 -3.33
C THR A 545 49.54 10.55 -2.47
N GLY A 546 48.44 10.57 -1.71
CA GLY A 546 47.94 11.77 -1.03
C GLY A 546 47.09 12.69 -1.92
N ASN A 547 46.87 12.32 -3.19
CA ASN A 547 46.00 13.08 -4.10
C ASN A 547 44.53 12.89 -3.68
N LYS A 548 43.87 13.96 -3.22
CA LYS A 548 42.41 13.93 -2.98
C LYS A 548 41.69 14.05 -4.32
N GLY A 549 40.86 13.06 -4.63
CA GLY A 549 39.95 13.07 -5.77
C GLY A 549 38.56 13.60 -5.40
N TYR A 550 37.93 14.24 -6.36
CA TYR A 550 36.56 14.76 -6.32
C TYR A 550 35.83 14.39 -7.61
N PRO A 551 34.48 14.29 -7.64
CA PRO A 551 33.75 14.19 -8.89
C PRO A 551 33.93 15.45 -9.76
N ILE A 552 33.79 15.33 -11.07
CA ILE A 552 33.76 16.51 -11.97
C ILE A 552 32.38 17.17 -12.04
N ALA A 553 32.32 18.37 -12.61
CA ALA A 553 31.07 19.12 -12.73
C ALA A 553 30.12 18.41 -13.71
N GLY A 554 28.92 18.08 -13.23
CA GLY A 554 27.92 17.27 -13.93
C GLY A 554 27.66 15.91 -13.26
N GLU A 555 28.60 15.41 -12.46
CA GLU A 555 28.43 14.17 -11.69
C GLU A 555 27.80 14.42 -10.31
N GLY A 556 27.22 13.37 -9.73
CA GLY A 556 26.52 13.38 -8.43
C GLY A 556 27.33 12.86 -7.25
N SER A 557 26.73 12.88 -6.05
CA SER A 557 27.36 12.52 -4.78
C SER A 557 27.90 11.09 -4.69
N SER A 558 27.33 10.14 -5.43
CA SER A 558 27.76 8.73 -5.47
C SER A 558 29.22 8.54 -5.94
N TYR A 559 29.78 9.49 -6.69
CA TYR A 559 31.18 9.46 -7.10
C TYR A 559 32.17 9.91 -6.01
N ILE A 560 31.73 10.59 -4.94
CA ILE A 560 32.64 11.23 -3.96
C ILE A 560 33.61 10.20 -3.36
N GLY A 561 33.08 9.08 -2.87
CA GLY A 561 33.88 8.02 -2.27
C GLY A 561 34.82 7.34 -3.27
N LEU A 562 34.29 7.04 -4.46
CA LEU A 562 35.03 6.39 -5.56
C LEU A 562 36.21 7.25 -6.03
N CYS A 563 35.97 8.52 -6.39
CA CYS A 563 37.02 9.44 -6.82
C CYS A 563 38.08 9.68 -5.73
N ASN A 564 37.67 9.87 -4.47
CA ASN A 564 38.60 10.08 -3.37
C ASN A 564 39.52 8.86 -3.15
N PHE A 565 38.95 7.64 -3.19
CA PHE A 565 39.73 6.40 -3.08
C PHE A 565 40.65 6.21 -4.30
N ALA A 566 40.09 6.30 -5.51
CA ALA A 566 40.78 5.98 -6.76
C ALA A 566 41.98 6.93 -7.00
N CYS A 567 41.75 8.24 -6.93
CA CYS A 567 42.79 9.25 -7.17
C CYS A 567 43.93 9.14 -6.15
N ASN A 568 43.61 8.85 -4.88
CA ASN A 568 44.64 8.64 -3.85
C ASN A 568 45.52 7.41 -4.15
N TYR A 569 44.98 6.35 -4.75
CA TYR A 569 45.75 5.17 -5.16
C TYR A 569 46.29 5.24 -6.61
N GLY A 570 46.19 6.40 -7.26
CA GLY A 570 46.88 6.71 -8.53
C GLY A 570 46.07 6.48 -9.80
N TYR A 571 44.77 6.17 -9.70
CA TYR A 571 43.85 6.13 -10.83
C TYR A 571 42.84 7.28 -10.70
N CYS A 572 43.02 8.33 -11.49
CA CYS A 572 42.18 9.54 -11.43
C CYS A 572 41.70 9.86 -12.85
N PRO A 573 40.63 9.19 -13.33
CA PRO A 573 40.12 9.36 -14.69
C PRO A 573 39.54 10.78 -14.85
N PRO A 574 40.10 11.66 -15.71
CA PRO A 574 39.64 13.04 -15.86
C PRO A 574 38.21 13.16 -16.38
N GLU A 575 37.67 12.10 -16.97
CA GLU A 575 36.29 11.94 -17.41
C GLU A 575 35.28 11.81 -16.26
N ALA A 576 35.70 11.42 -15.05
CA ALA A 576 34.81 11.28 -13.87
C ALA A 576 35.31 12.05 -12.63
N CYS A 577 36.64 12.20 -12.49
CA CYS A 577 37.28 12.73 -11.28
C CYS A 577 38.27 13.87 -11.55
N GLY A 578 38.20 14.91 -10.72
CA GLY A 578 39.14 16.04 -10.71
C GLY A 578 39.88 16.20 -9.38
N GLY A 579 40.92 17.04 -9.38
CA GLY A 579 41.68 17.44 -8.19
C GLY A 579 41.15 18.70 -7.49
N VAL A 580 39.94 19.15 -7.83
CA VAL A 580 39.30 20.38 -7.32
C VAL A 580 37.84 20.08 -7.01
N GLU A 581 37.36 20.59 -5.88
CA GLU A 581 35.97 20.47 -5.42
C GLU A 581 35.05 21.39 -6.24
N VAL A 582 33.91 20.86 -6.70
CA VAL A 582 32.94 21.55 -7.57
C VAL A 582 31.51 21.31 -7.09
N ALA A 583 30.56 22.11 -7.57
CA ALA A 583 29.14 21.85 -7.35
C ALA A 583 28.72 20.58 -8.10
N LEU A 584 28.12 19.64 -7.37
CA LEU A 584 27.63 18.37 -7.89
C LEU A 584 26.20 18.49 -8.43
N THR A 585 25.83 17.57 -9.32
CA THR A 585 24.47 17.46 -9.86
C THR A 585 23.85 16.17 -9.37
N GLU A 586 23.03 16.24 -8.32
CA GLU A 586 22.28 15.07 -7.87
C GLU A 586 21.18 14.74 -8.90
N PRO A 587 21.17 13.54 -9.50
CA PRO A 587 20.20 13.19 -10.51
C PRO A 587 18.84 12.90 -9.86
N THR A 588 17.76 13.37 -10.46
CA THR A 588 16.37 13.16 -9.97
C THR A 588 15.88 11.72 -10.15
N VAL A 589 16.61 10.92 -10.92
CA VAL A 589 16.37 9.50 -11.20
C VAL A 589 17.73 8.79 -11.04
N SER A 590 17.75 7.62 -10.38
CA SER A 590 19.00 6.88 -10.17
C SER A 590 19.67 6.55 -11.51
N PRO A 591 21.00 6.77 -11.67
CA PRO A 591 21.73 6.41 -12.88
C PRO A 591 21.86 4.89 -13.08
N PHE A 592 21.44 4.11 -12.09
CA PHE A 592 21.40 2.64 -12.11
C PHE A 592 20.01 2.08 -12.44
N LEU A 593 18.98 2.93 -12.64
CA LEU A 593 17.68 2.47 -13.13
C LEU A 593 17.74 2.23 -14.64
N PRO A 594 17.29 1.06 -15.14
CA PRO A 594 17.13 0.84 -16.57
C PRO A 594 16.18 1.85 -17.22
N SER A 595 16.42 2.16 -18.49
CA SER A 595 15.61 3.12 -19.23
C SER A 595 14.34 2.48 -19.80
N ALA A 596 13.18 3.01 -19.44
CA ALA A 596 11.89 2.66 -20.05
C ALA A 596 11.73 3.35 -21.42
N CYS A 597 10.71 2.95 -22.18
CA CYS A 597 10.29 3.69 -23.36
C CYS A 597 9.66 5.04 -22.96
N THR A 598 9.99 6.11 -23.70
CA THR A 598 9.51 7.49 -23.47
C THR A 598 8.88 8.14 -24.69
N SER A 599 8.96 7.51 -25.87
CA SER A 599 8.09 7.79 -27.02
C SER A 599 8.09 6.59 -27.95
N GLY A 600 7.02 6.40 -28.73
CA GLY A 600 6.94 5.33 -29.72
C GLY A 600 6.00 5.66 -30.87
N ALA A 601 6.05 4.82 -31.90
CA ALA A 601 5.26 4.95 -33.13
C ALA A 601 4.65 3.60 -33.51
N GLY A 602 3.38 3.62 -33.92
CA GLY A 602 2.65 2.46 -34.46
C GLY A 602 2.50 2.56 -35.99
N GLN A 603 1.72 1.65 -36.55
CA GLN A 603 1.28 1.71 -37.95
C GLN A 603 -0.26 1.66 -38.03
N GLY A 604 -0.83 2.25 -39.08
CA GLY A 604 -2.29 2.32 -39.25
C GLY A 604 -2.99 2.91 -38.03
N ASP A 605 -3.97 2.18 -37.52
CA ASP A 605 -4.84 2.60 -36.41
C ASP A 605 -4.15 2.57 -35.03
N LEU A 606 -2.96 1.96 -34.94
CA LEU A 606 -2.11 1.95 -33.73
C LEU A 606 -1.23 3.19 -33.58
N VAL A 607 -1.13 4.06 -34.61
CA VAL A 607 -0.25 5.26 -34.59
C VAL A 607 -0.50 6.14 -33.37
N GLY A 608 -1.77 6.42 -33.06
CA GLY A 608 -2.14 7.23 -31.90
C GLY A 608 -1.91 6.52 -30.56
N LEU A 609 -2.28 5.24 -30.49
CA LEU A 609 -2.12 4.41 -29.29
C LEU A 609 -0.65 4.27 -28.87
N CYS A 610 0.24 3.91 -29.80
CA CYS A 610 1.67 3.84 -29.53
C CYS A 610 2.25 5.21 -29.18
N SER A 611 1.82 6.30 -29.83
CA SER A 611 2.28 7.65 -29.49
C SER A 611 1.85 8.09 -28.08
N TYR A 612 0.78 7.52 -27.52
CA TYR A 612 0.31 7.81 -26.16
C TYR A 612 0.94 6.85 -25.12
N ALA A 613 0.81 5.54 -25.31
CA ALA A 613 1.18 4.55 -24.30
C ALA A 613 2.71 4.46 -24.11
N CYS A 614 3.48 4.48 -25.20
CA CYS A 614 4.94 4.43 -25.15
C CYS A 614 5.59 5.68 -24.50
N ASN A 615 4.82 6.75 -24.25
CA ASN A 615 5.29 7.89 -23.44
C ASN A 615 5.41 7.51 -21.94
N TYR A 616 4.70 6.48 -21.49
CA TYR A 616 4.62 6.02 -20.09
C TYR A 616 5.19 4.60 -19.89
N GLY A 617 6.16 4.19 -20.70
CA GLY A 617 6.79 2.85 -20.62
C GLY A 617 6.00 1.70 -21.25
N PHE A 618 4.67 1.75 -21.29
CA PHE A 618 3.83 0.70 -21.91
C PHE A 618 3.96 0.75 -23.43
N CYS A 619 4.85 -0.07 -24.00
CA CYS A 619 5.16 -0.05 -25.43
C CYS A 619 5.35 -1.47 -25.98
N PRO A 620 4.27 -2.23 -26.26
CA PRO A 620 4.37 -3.62 -26.69
C PRO A 620 5.07 -3.75 -28.05
N ILE A 621 6.18 -4.50 -28.14
CA ILE A 621 7.04 -4.47 -29.34
C ILE A 621 6.42 -5.10 -30.60
N HIS A 622 5.40 -5.95 -30.44
CA HIS A 622 4.65 -6.52 -31.57
C HIS A 622 3.65 -5.52 -32.18
N ALA A 623 3.27 -4.45 -31.45
CA ALA A 623 2.33 -3.42 -31.87
C ALA A 623 3.01 -2.05 -32.13
N CYS A 624 4.08 -1.73 -31.40
CA CYS A 624 4.74 -0.43 -31.37
C CYS A 624 6.26 -0.53 -31.55
N THR A 625 6.84 0.44 -32.26
CA THR A 625 8.28 0.69 -32.24
C THR A 625 8.59 1.80 -31.24
N CYS A 626 9.38 1.52 -30.21
CA CYS A 626 9.90 2.56 -29.32
C CYS A 626 10.90 3.46 -30.06
N THR A 627 10.73 4.79 -29.97
CA THR A 627 11.53 5.80 -30.69
C THR A 627 12.41 6.65 -29.78
N SER A 628 12.17 6.66 -28.48
CA SER A 628 13.12 7.16 -27.48
C SER A 628 12.98 6.42 -26.17
N THR A 629 14.08 6.31 -25.43
CA THR A 629 14.11 5.75 -24.07
C THR A 629 14.58 6.80 -23.06
N GLY A 630 14.35 6.55 -21.77
CA GLY A 630 14.77 7.41 -20.69
C GLY A 630 14.21 6.97 -19.34
N ALA A 631 14.09 7.89 -18.39
CA ALA A 631 13.40 7.63 -17.13
C ALA A 631 11.91 7.32 -17.39
N LEU A 632 11.34 6.39 -16.61
CA LEU A 632 9.92 6.07 -16.68
C LEU A 632 9.07 7.29 -16.26
N ASN A 633 8.32 7.85 -17.20
CA ASN A 633 7.22 8.76 -16.89
C ASN A 633 6.11 7.92 -16.25
N GLN A 634 5.79 8.19 -14.97
CA GLN A 634 4.72 7.49 -14.27
C GLN A 634 3.37 7.73 -15.00
N PRO A 635 2.62 6.68 -15.35
CA PRO A 635 1.33 6.84 -16.01
C PRO A 635 0.30 7.50 -15.09
N PRO A 636 -0.71 8.20 -15.66
CA PRO A 636 -1.90 8.58 -14.91
C PRO A 636 -2.57 7.36 -14.25
N ALA A 637 -3.29 7.63 -13.15
CA ALA A 637 -4.14 6.63 -12.52
C ALA A 637 -5.13 6.04 -13.54
N ALA A 638 -5.26 4.72 -13.55
CA ALA A 638 -6.23 4.04 -14.41
C ALA A 638 -7.62 4.11 -13.77
N ASN A 639 -8.63 4.50 -14.54
CA ASN A 639 -10.01 4.18 -14.22
C ASN A 639 -10.24 2.70 -14.57
N THR A 640 -10.20 1.82 -13.58
CA THR A 640 -10.31 0.37 -13.77
C THR A 640 -11.70 -0.11 -14.18
N THR A 641 -12.73 0.75 -14.15
CA THR A 641 -14.06 0.42 -14.70
C THR A 641 -14.10 0.41 -16.24
N PHE A 642 -13.11 1.02 -16.90
CA PHE A 642 -13.05 1.02 -18.37
C PHE A 642 -12.55 -0.33 -18.90
N THR A 643 -13.45 -1.06 -19.55
CA THR A 643 -13.11 -2.10 -20.52
C THR A 643 -12.89 -1.47 -21.89
N ALA A 644 -11.81 -1.87 -22.57
CA ALA A 644 -11.59 -1.49 -23.96
C ALA A 644 -10.87 -2.60 -24.73
N VAL A 645 -11.35 -2.87 -25.94
CA VAL A 645 -10.77 -3.83 -26.89
C VAL A 645 -10.45 -3.13 -28.20
N TYR A 646 -9.48 -3.65 -28.96
CA TYR A 646 -9.15 -3.14 -30.29
C TYR A 646 -10.19 -3.59 -31.33
N LYS A 647 -10.51 -2.72 -32.30
CA LYS A 647 -11.44 -3.00 -33.40
C LYS A 647 -10.75 -3.41 -34.71
N GLY A 648 -9.44 -3.22 -34.81
CA GLY A 648 -8.67 -3.54 -36.01
C GLY A 648 -8.23 -5.00 -36.07
N ASP A 649 -7.68 -5.41 -37.22
CA ASP A 649 -7.11 -6.75 -37.36
C ASP A 649 -5.83 -6.91 -36.51
N GLY A 650 -5.75 -8.00 -35.74
CA GLY A 650 -4.57 -8.39 -34.96
C GLY A 650 -4.68 -8.13 -33.46
N ASP A 651 -3.57 -8.32 -32.75
CA ASP A 651 -3.43 -8.02 -31.32
C ASP A 651 -2.82 -6.62 -31.16
N ASP A 652 -3.38 -5.82 -30.24
CA ASP A 652 -2.87 -4.49 -29.88
C ASP A 652 -1.92 -4.50 -28.68
N GLY A 653 -1.65 -5.67 -28.09
CA GLY A 653 -0.85 -5.80 -26.87
C GLY A 653 -1.48 -5.14 -25.65
N GLY A 654 -2.80 -4.94 -25.65
CA GLY A 654 -3.53 -4.26 -24.59
C GLY A 654 -3.44 -2.73 -24.62
N LEU A 655 -2.99 -2.12 -25.73
CA LEU A 655 -2.87 -0.67 -25.88
C LEU A 655 -4.20 0.09 -25.62
N CYS A 656 -5.31 -0.38 -26.17
CA CYS A 656 -6.65 0.17 -25.95
C CYS A 656 -7.03 0.10 -24.46
N LYS A 657 -6.85 -1.06 -23.82
CA LYS A 657 -7.08 -1.25 -22.37
C LYS A 657 -6.23 -0.26 -21.56
N PHE A 658 -4.93 -0.14 -21.85
CA PHE A 658 -4.03 0.77 -21.15
C PHE A 658 -4.40 2.25 -21.33
N ALA A 659 -4.72 2.67 -22.56
CA ALA A 659 -4.89 4.07 -22.92
C ALA A 659 -6.31 4.60 -22.63
N CYS A 660 -7.36 3.83 -22.91
CA CYS A 660 -8.74 4.23 -22.66
C CYS A 660 -9.01 4.39 -21.16
N GLN A 661 -8.46 3.49 -20.32
CA GLN A 661 -8.46 3.62 -18.85
C GLN A 661 -7.75 4.89 -18.34
N ARG A 662 -6.98 5.58 -19.17
CA ARG A 662 -6.23 6.81 -18.83
C ARG A 662 -6.66 8.02 -19.67
N GLY A 663 -7.86 7.96 -20.24
CA GLY A 663 -8.51 9.08 -20.93
C GLY A 663 -8.05 9.32 -22.38
N TYR A 664 -7.31 8.39 -22.99
CA TYR A 664 -7.00 8.41 -24.42
C TYR A 664 -7.59 7.20 -25.12
N CYS A 665 -8.78 7.37 -25.71
CA CYS A 665 -9.47 6.31 -26.44
C CYS A 665 -9.81 6.77 -27.87
N PRO A 666 -9.03 6.36 -28.89
CA PRO A 666 -9.32 6.66 -30.29
C PRO A 666 -10.41 5.74 -30.86
N ASP A 667 -10.99 6.12 -32.00
CA ASP A 667 -12.08 5.38 -32.68
C ASP A 667 -11.74 3.92 -33.00
N SER A 668 -10.45 3.57 -33.08
CA SER A 668 -9.93 2.20 -33.28
C SER A 668 -10.05 1.29 -32.05
N CYS A 669 -10.41 1.83 -30.89
CA CYS A 669 -10.80 1.07 -29.72
C CYS A 669 -12.33 1.01 -29.59
N ALA A 670 -12.87 -0.15 -29.24
CA ALA A 670 -14.19 -0.26 -28.60
C ALA A 670 -13.97 -0.18 -27.09
N SER A 671 -14.00 1.03 -26.53
CA SER A 671 -14.23 1.20 -25.09
C SER A 671 -15.71 1.01 -24.80
N THR A 672 -16.00 0.16 -23.83
CA THR A 672 -17.35 -0.01 -23.30
C THR A 672 -17.36 0.52 -21.88
N GLU A 673 -18.03 1.65 -21.65
CA GLU A 673 -18.32 2.13 -20.29
C GLU A 673 -19.60 1.43 -19.81
N GLY A 674 -19.52 0.10 -19.64
CA GLY A 674 -20.61 -0.75 -19.16
C GLY A 674 -21.34 -1.62 -20.20
N GLU A 675 -20.88 -1.72 -21.46
CA GLU A 675 -21.47 -2.70 -22.40
C GLU A 675 -20.86 -4.10 -22.20
N ILE A 676 -21.73 -5.08 -21.95
CA ILE A 676 -21.44 -6.52 -22.08
C ILE A 676 -21.70 -6.94 -23.53
N LEU A 677 -20.89 -7.85 -24.05
CA LEU A 677 -21.08 -8.39 -25.40
C LEU A 677 -22.37 -9.23 -25.48
N VAL A 678 -23.45 -8.64 -25.96
CA VAL A 678 -24.67 -9.36 -26.33
C VAL A 678 -24.37 -10.28 -27.52
N CYS A 679 -24.93 -11.49 -27.54
CA CYS A 679 -24.84 -12.39 -28.69
C CYS A 679 -25.31 -11.65 -29.96
N SER A 680 -24.44 -11.53 -30.95
CA SER A 680 -24.75 -10.81 -32.19
C SER A 680 -25.77 -11.58 -33.04
N ASP A 681 -26.93 -10.96 -33.28
CA ASP A 681 -27.89 -11.40 -34.29
C ASP A 681 -27.30 -11.23 -35.71
N ASP A 682 -26.58 -12.23 -36.22
CA ASP A 682 -26.32 -12.44 -37.65
C ASP A 682 -26.03 -13.94 -37.94
N ASP A 683 -26.50 -14.43 -39.09
CA ASP A 683 -26.33 -15.78 -39.67
C ASP A 683 -26.95 -17.02 -38.95
N ASP A 684 -28.28 -17.13 -39.08
CA ASP A 684 -29.01 -18.26 -39.69
C ASP A 684 -29.22 -19.64 -38.98
N ASP A 685 -28.78 -19.90 -37.74
CA ASP A 685 -29.13 -21.16 -37.00
C ASP A 685 -29.92 -20.92 -35.68
N ILE A 686 -31.21 -21.26 -35.67
CA ILE A 686 -32.13 -21.07 -34.52
C ILE A 686 -32.18 -22.32 -33.63
N GLU A 687 -31.62 -22.26 -32.41
CA GLU A 687 -31.98 -23.20 -31.33
C GLU A 687 -33.32 -22.79 -30.67
N PRO A 688 -34.27 -23.73 -30.46
CA PRO A 688 -35.60 -23.40 -29.95
C PRO A 688 -35.63 -23.27 -28.41
N GLY A 689 -35.35 -22.07 -27.89
CA GLY A 689 -35.38 -21.79 -26.44
C GLY A 689 -36.04 -20.48 -25.98
N CYS A 690 -36.14 -19.45 -26.83
CA CYS A 690 -36.52 -18.10 -26.41
C CYS A 690 -37.97 -17.73 -26.76
N GLU A 691 -38.93 -17.95 -25.85
CA GLU A 691 -40.28 -17.35 -25.93
C GLU A 691 -40.38 -16.08 -25.06
N ASP A 692 -40.46 -14.92 -25.72
CA ASP A 692 -40.61 -13.61 -25.08
C ASP A 692 -41.94 -13.48 -24.29
N ASN A 693 -41.84 -12.98 -23.06
CA ASN A 693 -42.97 -12.61 -22.19
C ASN A 693 -42.68 -11.30 -21.42
N SER A 694 -41.91 -10.38 -22.02
CA SER A 694 -41.44 -9.16 -21.39
C SER A 694 -42.58 -8.14 -21.16
N PRO A 695 -42.66 -7.48 -19.98
CA PRO A 695 -43.60 -6.38 -19.75
C PRO A 695 -43.22 -5.13 -20.59
N PRO A 696 -44.17 -4.21 -20.84
CA PRO A 696 -43.90 -3.03 -21.68
C PRO A 696 -42.87 -2.08 -21.04
N PRO A 697 -41.97 -1.49 -21.82
CA PRO A 697 -40.88 -0.64 -21.32
C PRO A 697 -41.37 0.70 -20.76
N CYS A 698 -40.55 1.29 -19.89
CA CYS A 698 -40.83 2.55 -19.22
C CYS A 698 -40.71 3.78 -20.15
N ASP A 699 -41.56 4.78 -19.97
CA ASP A 699 -41.55 6.03 -20.75
C ASP A 699 -40.45 6.98 -20.26
N LEU A 700 -39.24 6.82 -20.82
CA LEU A 700 -38.08 7.66 -20.52
C LEU A 700 -38.25 9.14 -20.91
N SER A 701 -39.34 9.52 -21.61
CA SER A 701 -39.66 10.93 -21.90
C SER A 701 -40.42 11.64 -20.78
N ARG A 702 -40.89 10.89 -19.78
CA ARG A 702 -41.64 11.39 -18.62
C ARG A 702 -40.70 11.61 -17.44
N THR A 703 -40.73 12.80 -16.83
CA THR A 703 -39.96 13.14 -15.63
C THR A 703 -40.85 13.74 -14.54
N PHE A 704 -40.34 13.77 -13.31
CA PHE A 704 -41.02 14.29 -12.13
C PHE A 704 -40.11 15.28 -11.40
N THR A 705 -40.69 16.37 -10.90
CA THR A 705 -39.95 17.47 -10.26
C THR A 705 -39.85 17.35 -8.73
N SER A 706 -40.43 16.30 -8.13
CA SER A 706 -40.31 15.97 -6.71
C SER A 706 -40.87 14.58 -6.39
N LEU A 707 -40.50 14.04 -5.22
CA LEU A 707 -41.02 12.77 -4.71
C LEU A 707 -42.54 12.84 -4.47
N ASP A 708 -43.07 14.00 -4.09
CA ASP A 708 -44.53 14.23 -3.97
C ASP A 708 -45.23 14.21 -5.33
N ALA A 709 -44.63 14.79 -6.38
CA ALA A 709 -45.20 14.76 -7.72
C ALA A 709 -45.29 13.32 -8.26
N LEU A 710 -44.25 12.52 -8.04
CA LEU A 710 -44.23 11.09 -8.34
C LEU A 710 -45.20 10.28 -7.45
N ALA A 711 -45.29 10.60 -6.16
CA ALA A 711 -46.19 9.91 -5.24
C ALA A 711 -47.67 10.19 -5.53
N ALA A 712 -48.01 11.39 -5.99
CA ALA A 712 -49.35 11.81 -6.40
C ALA A 712 -49.72 11.38 -7.84
N ALA A 713 -48.74 10.96 -8.65
CA ALA A 713 -48.96 10.51 -10.00
C ALA A 713 -49.83 9.24 -10.07
N LYS A 714 -50.55 9.12 -11.18
CA LYS A 714 -51.33 7.95 -11.57
C LYS A 714 -50.75 7.39 -12.87
N ASP A 715 -51.16 6.17 -13.18
CA ASP A 715 -50.88 5.52 -14.46
C ASP A 715 -49.36 5.45 -14.73
N ILE A 716 -48.66 4.84 -13.78
CA ILE A 716 -47.24 4.45 -13.83
C ILE A 716 -47.22 2.93 -13.61
N PRO A 717 -46.56 2.13 -14.47
CA PRO A 717 -46.34 0.70 -14.20
C PRO A 717 -45.42 0.53 -12.99
N ASP A 718 -45.71 -0.43 -12.11
CA ASP A 718 -45.06 -0.52 -10.80
C ASP A 718 -43.52 -0.72 -10.92
N VAL A 719 -43.08 -1.49 -11.92
CA VAL A 719 -41.65 -1.68 -12.27
C VAL A 719 -40.93 -0.37 -12.63
N CYS A 720 -41.63 0.64 -13.15
CA CYS A 720 -41.05 1.93 -13.49
C CYS A 720 -40.93 2.89 -12.29
N ILE A 721 -41.53 2.57 -11.13
CA ILE A 721 -41.55 3.48 -9.97
C ILE A 721 -40.13 3.69 -9.44
N SER A 722 -39.30 2.65 -9.38
CA SER A 722 -37.92 2.73 -8.91
C SER A 722 -37.07 3.62 -9.83
N MET A 723 -37.20 3.43 -11.15
CA MET A 723 -36.56 4.26 -12.17
C MET A 723 -36.93 5.75 -12.03
N TYR A 724 -38.23 6.09 -11.97
CA TYR A 724 -38.64 7.48 -11.76
C TYR A 724 -38.23 8.03 -10.38
N THR A 725 -38.11 7.18 -9.36
CA THR A 725 -37.62 7.61 -8.04
C THR A 725 -36.14 7.97 -8.12
N MET A 726 -35.31 7.17 -8.81
CA MET A 726 -33.89 7.47 -9.00
C MET A 726 -33.65 8.75 -9.82
N GLN A 727 -34.49 9.04 -10.83
CA GLN A 727 -34.46 10.32 -11.54
C GLN A 727 -34.67 11.52 -10.60
N VAL A 728 -35.64 11.41 -9.68
CA VAL A 728 -35.91 12.47 -8.70
C VAL A 728 -34.78 12.59 -7.66
N LEU A 729 -34.16 11.49 -7.27
CA LEU A 729 -33.00 11.50 -6.35
C LEU A 729 -31.79 12.21 -6.98
N MET A 730 -31.59 12.07 -8.29
CA MET A 730 -30.56 12.80 -9.05
C MET A 730 -30.77 14.32 -8.99
N ASP A 731 -31.98 14.78 -9.33
CA ASP A 731 -32.36 16.21 -9.25
C ASP A 731 -32.18 16.78 -7.82
N MET A 732 -32.48 15.97 -6.80
CA MET A 732 -32.33 16.35 -5.39
C MET A 732 -30.86 16.46 -4.94
N LEU A 733 -29.99 15.56 -5.40
CA LEU A 733 -28.55 15.60 -5.13
C LEU A 733 -27.88 16.82 -5.78
N ASP A 734 -28.19 17.09 -7.04
CA ASP A 734 -27.73 18.29 -7.76
C ASP A 734 -28.19 19.58 -7.05
N THR A 735 -29.46 19.61 -6.62
CA THR A 735 -30.02 20.72 -5.85
C THR A 735 -29.31 20.91 -4.50
N ALA A 736 -28.95 19.82 -3.80
CA ALA A 736 -28.23 19.88 -2.53
C ALA A 736 -26.81 20.47 -2.71
N LEU A 737 -26.10 20.06 -3.76
CA LEU A 737 -24.75 20.53 -4.08
C LEU A 737 -24.74 22.01 -4.56
N ALA A 738 -25.78 22.43 -5.29
CA ALA A 738 -26.01 23.83 -5.62
C ALA A 738 -26.27 24.68 -4.36
N ASN A 739 -27.21 24.25 -3.51
CA ASN A 739 -27.53 24.94 -2.25
C ASN A 739 -26.31 25.03 -1.32
N TYR A 740 -25.48 23.97 -1.22
CA TYR A 740 -24.22 24.03 -0.48
C TYR A 740 -23.32 25.18 -0.94
N THR A 741 -23.21 25.36 -2.26
CA THR A 741 -22.36 26.39 -2.87
C THR A 741 -22.84 27.80 -2.52
N ASP A 742 -24.15 28.05 -2.57
CA ASP A 742 -24.75 29.34 -2.19
C ASP A 742 -24.67 29.61 -0.68
N VAL A 743 -24.84 28.59 0.17
CA VAL A 743 -24.71 28.73 1.62
C VAL A 743 -23.25 28.98 2.02
N ASN A 744 -22.28 28.27 1.42
CA ASN A 744 -20.84 28.45 1.65
C ASN A 744 -20.34 29.88 1.33
N ASN A 745 -20.97 30.57 0.37
CA ASN A 745 -20.60 31.93 -0.02
C ASN A 745 -20.68 32.93 1.15
N GLY A 746 -19.53 33.33 1.70
CA GLY A 746 -19.42 34.20 2.87
C GLY A 746 -19.74 33.53 4.22
N TYR A 747 -19.74 32.20 4.28
CA TYR A 747 -20.13 31.44 5.48
C TYR A 747 -19.20 31.66 6.68
N ASP A 748 -17.88 31.65 6.45
CA ASP A 748 -16.87 31.66 7.54
C ASP A 748 -17.02 32.88 8.46
N GLU A 749 -17.30 34.07 7.90
CA GLU A 749 -17.58 35.27 8.69
C GLU A 749 -18.75 35.02 9.65
N LYS A 750 -19.83 34.37 9.19
CA LYS A 750 -21.03 34.13 10.01
C LYS A 750 -20.76 33.04 11.04
N PHE A 751 -19.95 32.05 10.69
CA PHE A 751 -19.55 30.99 11.60
C PHE A 751 -18.77 31.55 12.79
N ASP A 752 -17.86 32.51 12.61
CA ASP A 752 -17.16 33.18 13.73
C ASP A 752 -18.15 33.86 14.71
N TYR A 753 -19.18 34.55 14.20
CA TYR A 753 -20.24 35.14 15.05
C TYR A 753 -21.10 34.07 15.75
N TYR A 754 -21.34 32.93 15.11
CA TYR A 754 -22.02 31.79 15.74
C TYR A 754 -21.17 31.12 16.84
N VAL A 755 -19.86 30.99 16.66
CA VAL A 755 -18.93 30.49 17.69
C VAL A 755 -18.88 31.46 18.88
N LYS A 756 -18.92 32.77 18.63
CA LYS A 756 -19.08 33.78 19.70
C LYS A 756 -20.40 33.61 20.46
N TYR A 757 -21.52 33.52 19.75
CA TYR A 757 -22.84 33.27 20.33
C TYR A 757 -22.86 32.04 21.25
N LEU A 758 -22.25 30.93 20.83
CA LEU A 758 -22.13 29.73 21.66
C LEU A 758 -21.28 29.98 22.93
N ARG A 759 -20.13 30.66 22.81
CA ARG A 759 -19.25 30.96 23.96
C ARG A 759 -19.89 31.91 24.98
N ASP A 760 -20.75 32.82 24.54
CA ASP A 760 -21.52 33.70 25.43
C ASP A 760 -22.69 32.94 26.10
N MET A 761 -23.23 31.90 25.46
CA MET A 761 -24.37 31.10 25.95
C MET A 761 -23.98 29.98 26.93
N VAL A 762 -22.92 29.23 26.64
CA VAL A 762 -22.50 28.01 27.36
C VAL A 762 -22.39 28.21 28.89
N PRO A 763 -21.76 29.28 29.42
CA PRO A 763 -21.68 29.49 30.87
C PRO A 763 -23.04 29.68 31.55
N GLY A 764 -24.02 30.29 30.85
CA GLY A 764 -25.36 30.50 31.39
C GLY A 764 -26.17 29.20 31.49
N ALA A 765 -26.05 28.34 30.47
CA ALA A 765 -26.69 27.02 30.45
C ALA A 765 -26.10 26.09 31.53
N ILE A 766 -24.77 26.00 31.65
CA ILE A 766 -24.10 25.19 32.69
C ILE A 766 -24.58 25.59 34.09
N ASN A 767 -24.57 26.90 34.41
CA ASN A 767 -25.05 27.38 35.70
C ASN A 767 -26.55 27.10 35.93
N THR A 768 -27.37 27.12 34.87
CA THR A 768 -28.81 26.80 34.96
C THR A 768 -29.04 25.33 35.33
N VAL A 769 -28.28 24.38 34.74
CA VAL A 769 -28.40 22.95 35.05
C VAL A 769 -27.80 22.61 36.43
N ILE A 770 -26.75 23.33 36.88
CA ILE A 770 -26.25 23.24 38.26
C ILE A 770 -27.31 23.72 39.27
N ALA A 771 -28.07 24.77 38.93
CA ALA A 771 -29.07 25.38 39.80
C ALA A 771 -30.40 24.58 39.92
N ASP A 772 -30.58 23.49 39.17
CA ASP A 772 -31.79 22.66 39.20
C ASP A 772 -31.90 21.82 40.49
N HIS A 773 -32.18 22.50 41.60
CA HIS A 773 -32.62 21.96 42.90
C HIS A 773 -31.79 20.80 43.49
N GLY A 774 -30.52 20.65 43.12
CA GLY A 774 -29.67 19.53 43.59
C GLY A 774 -29.91 18.19 42.88
N LYS A 775 -30.63 18.20 41.75
CA LYS A 775 -30.97 17.05 40.88
C LYS A 775 -29.74 16.41 40.25
N TYR A 776 -28.77 17.23 39.86
CA TYR A 776 -27.57 16.82 39.13
C TYR A 776 -26.27 17.06 39.89
N VAL A 777 -26.15 18.21 40.54
CA VAL A 777 -24.98 18.64 41.31
C VAL A 777 -25.43 19.16 42.67
N GLN A 778 -24.77 18.72 43.74
CA GLN A 778 -24.94 19.25 45.10
C GLN A 778 -23.68 19.98 45.54
N CYS A 779 -23.85 20.87 46.50
CA CYS A 779 -22.83 21.79 46.99
C CYS A 779 -22.64 21.64 48.50
N ALA A 780 -21.39 21.81 48.96
CA ALA A 780 -21.04 21.84 50.38
C ALA A 780 -20.16 23.05 50.68
N GLU A 781 -20.54 23.90 51.64
CA GLU A 781 -19.73 25.03 52.12
C GLU A 781 -18.66 24.55 53.11
N LEU A 782 -17.44 25.07 52.99
CA LEU A 782 -16.36 24.87 53.94
C LEU A 782 -16.54 25.75 55.19
N THR A 783 -16.57 25.12 56.36
CA THR A 783 -16.63 25.76 57.67
C THR A 783 -15.36 25.47 58.48
N ASN A 784 -15.24 26.04 59.69
CA ASN A 784 -14.14 25.75 60.62
C ASN A 784 -14.02 24.27 61.00
N ASP A 785 -15.13 23.53 60.97
CA ASP A 785 -15.22 22.11 61.33
C ASP A 785 -15.10 21.17 60.11
N GLY A 786 -14.93 21.73 58.90
CA GLY A 786 -14.89 21.00 57.63
C GLY A 786 -16.01 21.40 56.67
N PHE A 787 -16.14 20.66 55.56
CA PHE A 787 -17.28 20.81 54.65
C PHE A 787 -18.58 20.34 55.31
N LYS A 788 -19.69 21.06 55.06
CA LYS A 788 -21.05 20.63 55.43
C LYS A 788 -21.46 19.36 54.68
N ASP A 789 -22.56 18.74 55.13
CA ASP A 789 -23.30 17.77 54.32
C ASP A 789 -23.75 18.41 52.98
N PRO A 790 -23.72 17.70 51.84
CA PRO A 790 -24.12 18.25 50.55
C PRO A 790 -25.61 18.64 50.50
N GLU A 791 -25.88 19.85 50.00
CA GLU A 791 -27.21 20.42 49.82
C GLU A 791 -27.42 20.91 48.36
N PRO A 792 -28.66 21.17 47.90
CA PRO A 792 -28.89 21.86 46.64
C PRO A 792 -28.07 23.17 46.55
N CYS A 793 -27.52 23.47 45.37
CA CYS A 793 -26.57 24.57 45.16
C CYS A 793 -27.17 25.99 45.25
N PHE A 794 -27.68 26.35 46.44
CA PHE A 794 -28.24 27.66 46.78
C PHE A 794 -27.67 28.13 48.13
N ILE A 795 -26.43 28.59 48.11
CA ILE A 795 -25.71 29.00 49.33
C ILE A 795 -25.96 30.49 49.62
N TYR A 796 -26.53 30.77 50.79
CA TYR A 796 -26.62 32.15 51.30
C TYR A 796 -25.24 32.66 51.70
N LEU A 797 -24.79 33.77 51.13
CA LEU A 797 -23.50 34.37 51.43
C LEU A 797 -23.46 34.87 52.89
N THR A 798 -22.58 34.30 53.71
CA THR A 798 -22.42 34.65 55.14
C THR A 798 -21.11 35.37 55.47
N SER A 799 -20.16 35.42 54.52
CA SER A 799 -18.86 36.10 54.65
C SER A 799 -18.33 36.50 53.27
N ASP A 800 -17.21 37.24 53.23
CA ASP A 800 -16.60 37.71 51.98
C ASP A 800 -15.62 36.69 51.37
N VAL A 801 -15.27 35.62 52.10
CA VAL A 801 -14.30 34.60 51.68
C VAL A 801 -14.81 33.21 52.07
N TRP A 802 -15.35 32.48 51.10
CA TRP A 802 -15.87 31.12 51.30
C TRP A 802 -15.26 30.14 50.31
N THR A 803 -15.49 28.85 50.55
CA THR A 803 -15.09 27.78 49.64
C THR A 803 -16.24 26.79 49.53
N VAL A 804 -16.74 26.60 48.31
CA VAL A 804 -17.78 25.61 47.99
C VAL A 804 -17.08 24.40 47.38
N LYS A 805 -17.53 23.19 47.72
CA LYS A 805 -17.24 22.00 46.93
C LYS A 805 -18.51 21.56 46.20
N TYR A 806 -18.39 21.37 44.90
CA TYR A 806 -19.43 20.80 44.04
C TYR A 806 -19.24 19.28 43.97
N THR A 807 -20.33 18.52 43.79
CA THR A 807 -20.29 17.06 43.69
C THR A 807 -21.48 16.55 42.87
N PHE A 808 -21.22 15.73 41.86
CA PHE A 808 -22.27 15.13 41.03
C PHE A 808 -23.11 14.12 41.83
N VAL A 809 -24.42 14.27 41.72
CA VAL A 809 -25.45 13.29 42.16
C VAL A 809 -25.82 12.38 41.00
N ASN A 810 -25.92 12.94 39.79
CA ASN A 810 -26.17 12.24 38.54
C ASN A 810 -25.36 12.90 37.42
N GLU A 811 -24.10 12.47 37.27
CA GLU A 811 -23.20 13.02 36.26
C GLU A 811 -23.70 12.77 34.83
N THR A 812 -24.15 11.57 34.50
CA THR A 812 -24.67 11.25 33.16
C THR A 812 -25.84 12.15 32.80
N GLY A 813 -26.83 12.24 33.69
CA GLY A 813 -28.01 13.07 33.47
C GLY A 813 -27.73 14.58 33.37
N PHE A 814 -26.63 15.06 33.97
CA PHE A 814 -26.18 16.46 33.82
C PHE A 814 -25.78 16.74 32.38
N TYR A 815 -24.97 15.85 31.79
CA TYR A 815 -24.55 15.97 30.39
C TYR A 815 -25.68 15.64 29.41
N ASP A 816 -26.57 14.69 29.74
CA ASP A 816 -27.76 14.41 28.92
C ASP A 816 -28.68 15.64 28.83
N GLU A 817 -28.91 16.36 29.93
CA GLU A 817 -29.74 17.59 29.96
C GLU A 817 -29.05 18.74 29.22
N LEU A 818 -27.73 18.92 29.40
CA LEU A 818 -26.93 19.93 28.67
C LEU A 818 -26.91 19.68 27.17
N GLN A 819 -26.78 18.43 26.74
CA GLN A 819 -26.88 18.07 25.33
C GLN A 819 -28.31 18.28 24.82
N ALA A 820 -29.33 17.76 25.50
CA ALA A 820 -30.71 17.76 25.01
C ALA A 820 -31.37 19.15 24.98
N GLN A 821 -31.11 20.02 25.96
CA GLN A 821 -31.71 21.37 25.99
C GLN A 821 -30.84 22.44 25.32
N TYR A 822 -29.50 22.31 25.37
CA TYR A 822 -28.59 23.42 25.01
C TYR A 822 -27.53 23.06 23.96
N GLY A 823 -27.39 21.78 23.55
CA GLY A 823 -26.37 21.35 22.59
C GLY A 823 -24.94 21.32 23.11
N ILE A 824 -24.76 21.36 24.43
CA ILE A 824 -23.45 21.52 25.05
C ILE A 824 -22.83 20.14 25.26
N GLN A 825 -21.83 19.83 24.42
CA GLN A 825 -21.07 18.58 24.53
C GLN A 825 -20.31 18.48 25.85
N ARG A 826 -20.00 17.25 26.26
CA ARG A 826 -19.25 16.95 27.48
C ARG A 826 -17.84 17.54 27.50
N ASP A 827 -17.16 17.67 26.36
CA ASP A 827 -15.80 18.24 26.26
C ASP A 827 -15.80 19.78 26.32
N TRP A 828 -16.94 20.43 26.07
CA TRP A 828 -17.12 21.87 26.27
C TRP A 828 -17.25 22.26 27.76
N VAL A 829 -17.31 21.26 28.66
CA VAL A 829 -17.35 21.43 30.11
C VAL A 829 -16.06 20.88 30.72
N GLU A 830 -15.37 21.69 31.53
CA GLU A 830 -14.29 21.21 32.39
C GLU A 830 -14.70 21.23 33.87
N VAL A 831 -14.07 20.39 34.68
CA VAL A 831 -14.34 20.26 36.12
C VAL A 831 -13.03 20.50 36.86
N SER A 832 -12.90 21.65 37.54
CA SER A 832 -11.67 22.05 38.22
C SER A 832 -11.92 23.01 39.39
N ASP A 833 -10.86 23.44 40.08
CA ASP A 833 -10.91 24.44 41.16
C ASP A 833 -10.91 25.87 40.56
N VAL A 834 -12.07 26.53 40.51
CA VAL A 834 -12.22 27.92 40.07
C VAL A 834 -12.07 28.88 41.25
N VAL A 835 -11.44 30.04 41.02
CA VAL A 835 -11.29 31.10 42.05
C VAL A 835 -11.93 32.39 41.54
N ASN A 836 -13.21 32.56 41.89
CA ASN A 836 -14.01 33.73 41.55
C ASN A 836 -13.64 34.89 42.49
N LYS A 837 -13.02 35.93 41.93
CA LYS A 837 -12.65 37.15 42.64
C LYS A 837 -13.41 38.34 42.09
N ASP A 838 -14.19 38.99 42.94
CA ASP A 838 -14.78 40.29 42.66
C ASP A 838 -14.31 41.29 43.73
N ASP A 839 -13.43 42.20 43.33
CA ASP A 839 -12.93 43.29 44.19
C ASP A 839 -13.92 44.47 44.28
N HIS A 840 -15.10 44.40 43.64
CA HIS A 840 -16.01 45.53 43.38
C HIS A 840 -17.49 45.27 43.74
N ASP A 841 -17.86 44.21 44.46
CA ASP A 841 -19.25 43.98 44.90
C ASP A 841 -19.68 44.97 46.00
N CYS A 842 -20.18 46.12 45.56
CA CYS A 842 -20.55 47.27 46.37
C CYS A 842 -22.06 47.34 46.63
N ARG A 843 -22.52 46.73 47.73
CA ARG A 843 -23.94 46.59 48.10
C ARG A 843 -24.43 47.73 49.02
N PRO A 844 -25.70 48.16 48.95
CA PRO A 844 -26.27 49.11 49.91
C PRO A 844 -26.32 48.52 51.33
N ASN A 845 -25.88 49.28 52.34
CA ASN A 845 -25.82 48.79 53.72
C ASN A 845 -27.22 48.78 54.39
N PHE A 846 -27.80 47.59 54.53
CA PHE A 846 -29.11 47.37 55.18
C PHE A 846 -29.07 47.66 56.69
N GLY A 847 -29.15 48.94 57.04
CA GLY A 847 -29.10 49.45 58.41
C GLY A 847 -28.61 50.91 58.50
N LYS A 848 -27.94 51.40 57.45
CA LYS A 848 -27.47 52.79 57.35
C LYS A 848 -27.67 53.32 55.92
N ALA A 849 -28.71 54.14 55.76
CA ALA A 849 -28.88 54.96 54.55
C ALA A 849 -27.60 55.77 54.28
N ASP A 850 -27.35 56.04 53.00
CA ASP A 850 -26.17 56.76 52.49
C ASP A 850 -24.81 56.09 52.79
N SER A 851 -24.79 54.76 53.02
CA SER A 851 -23.56 53.98 53.03
C SER A 851 -23.63 52.74 52.13
N VAL A 852 -22.59 52.57 51.32
CA VAL A 852 -22.36 51.40 50.46
C VAL A 852 -21.23 50.59 51.11
N GLN A 853 -21.41 49.28 51.21
CA GLN A 853 -20.40 48.36 51.70
C GLN A 853 -19.87 47.55 50.50
N CYS A 854 -18.59 47.76 50.17
CA CYS A 854 -17.90 46.96 49.17
C CYS A 854 -17.26 45.75 49.84
N HIS A 855 -17.56 44.58 49.30
CA HIS A 855 -17.07 43.29 49.74
C HIS A 855 -16.01 42.81 48.75
N HIS A 856 -14.86 42.37 49.25
CA HIS A 856 -13.81 41.75 48.43
C HIS A 856 -14.09 40.25 48.35
N ILE A 857 -14.97 39.85 47.44
CA ILE A 857 -15.39 38.47 47.27
C ILE A 857 -14.21 37.65 46.75
N ASN A 858 -13.86 36.60 47.48
CA ASN A 858 -12.83 35.63 47.13
C ASN A 858 -13.40 34.22 47.31
N GLN A 859 -14.30 33.87 46.40
CA GLN A 859 -14.96 32.58 46.34
C GLN A 859 -14.04 31.54 45.70
N LYS A 860 -14.01 30.34 46.27
CA LYS A 860 -13.30 29.18 45.72
C LYS A 860 -14.27 28.05 45.48
N ASP A 861 -14.47 27.71 44.23
CA ASP A 861 -15.43 26.71 43.78
C ASP A 861 -14.65 25.46 43.37
N LYS A 862 -14.64 24.47 44.25
CA LYS A 862 -13.89 23.23 44.08
C LYS A 862 -14.70 22.21 43.31
N ASP A 863 -14.03 21.53 42.38
CA ASP A 863 -14.63 20.50 41.52
C ASP A 863 -15.88 21.02 40.76
N ILE A 864 -15.93 22.32 40.40
CA ILE A 864 -17.11 22.93 39.75
C ILE A 864 -17.12 22.63 38.24
N PRO A 865 -18.26 22.19 37.66
CA PRO A 865 -18.43 22.12 36.22
C PRO A 865 -18.57 23.53 35.62
N HIS A 866 -17.72 23.90 34.66
CA HIS A 866 -17.73 25.20 33.99
C HIS A 866 -17.28 25.08 32.53
N MET A 867 -17.41 26.16 31.76
CA MET A 867 -17.04 26.17 30.35
C MET A 867 -15.53 25.93 30.17
N ASN A 868 -15.17 24.90 29.40
CA ASN A 868 -13.80 24.64 28.96
C ASN A 868 -13.31 25.80 28.08
N ALA A 869 -12.38 26.62 28.57
CA ALA A 869 -11.91 27.79 27.83
C ALA A 869 -11.21 27.46 26.49
N SER A 870 -10.86 26.19 26.26
CA SER A 870 -10.18 25.69 25.06
C SER A 870 -11.11 24.97 24.08
N PHE A 871 -12.44 24.94 24.30
CA PHE A 871 -13.34 24.18 23.43
C PHE A 871 -13.39 24.73 21.99
N VAL A 872 -13.49 23.81 21.03
CA VAL A 872 -13.56 24.07 19.59
C VAL A 872 -14.96 23.69 19.10
N VAL A 873 -15.56 24.55 18.27
CA VAL A 873 -16.78 24.23 17.52
C VAL A 873 -16.35 23.75 16.14
N PRO A 874 -16.67 22.52 15.72
CA PRO A 874 -16.38 22.05 14.36
C PRO A 874 -17.10 22.90 13.32
N ASN A 875 -16.40 23.27 12.24
CA ASN A 875 -16.96 24.03 11.13
C ASN A 875 -17.70 23.10 10.13
N PRO A 876 -19.03 23.17 10.00
CA PRO A 876 -19.79 22.25 9.14
C PRO A 876 -19.39 22.29 7.67
N LYS A 877 -18.95 23.46 7.20
CA LYS A 877 -18.42 23.67 5.86
C LYS A 877 -17.22 22.79 5.59
N ASP A 878 -16.28 22.69 6.53
CA ASP A 878 -15.03 21.96 6.32
C ASP A 878 -15.30 20.44 6.27
N SER A 879 -16.27 19.97 7.06
CA SER A 879 -16.79 18.60 6.96
C SER A 879 -17.40 18.32 5.57
N ILE A 880 -18.31 19.16 5.09
CA ILE A 880 -18.94 18.97 3.76
C ILE A 880 -17.90 19.12 2.64
N ALA A 881 -16.98 20.08 2.73
CA ALA A 881 -15.90 20.27 1.77
C ALA A 881 -15.00 19.04 1.63
N GLY A 882 -14.69 18.36 2.74
CA GLY A 882 -13.93 17.10 2.72
C GLY A 882 -14.67 15.94 2.04
N ALA A 883 -16.00 15.87 2.17
CA ALA A 883 -16.83 14.83 1.57
C ALA A 883 -17.31 15.13 0.14
N LEU A 884 -17.12 16.36 -0.39
CA LEU A 884 -17.51 16.74 -1.75
C LEU A 884 -17.08 15.77 -2.87
N PRO A 885 -15.89 15.13 -2.84
CA PRO A 885 -15.55 14.11 -3.84
C PRO A 885 -16.53 12.93 -3.83
N ARG A 886 -16.88 12.40 -2.65
CA ARG A 886 -17.80 11.27 -2.49
C ARG A 886 -19.22 11.59 -2.95
N PHE A 887 -19.67 12.84 -2.82
CA PHE A 887 -20.97 13.24 -3.38
C PHE A 887 -20.96 13.38 -4.90
N ARG A 888 -19.79 13.55 -5.54
CA ARG A 888 -19.65 13.48 -7.01
C ARG A 888 -19.58 12.03 -7.49
N ASP A 889 -18.89 11.17 -6.74
CA ASP A 889 -18.94 9.71 -6.96
C ASP A 889 -20.42 9.25 -6.88
N LEU A 890 -21.17 9.73 -5.87
CA LEU A 890 -22.61 9.44 -5.71
C LEU A 890 -23.49 9.98 -6.85
N GLN A 891 -23.17 11.14 -7.45
CA GLN A 891 -23.89 11.62 -8.64
C GLN A 891 -23.75 10.62 -9.81
N LEU A 892 -22.57 10.02 -9.98
CA LEU A 892 -22.33 8.99 -11.00
C LEU A 892 -23.06 7.69 -10.67
N ASP A 893 -23.02 7.22 -9.42
CA ASP A 893 -23.75 6.01 -9.00
C ASP A 893 -25.26 6.14 -9.19
N VAL A 894 -25.85 7.29 -8.82
CA VAL A 894 -27.28 7.58 -8.99
C VAL A 894 -27.65 7.63 -10.48
N ALA A 895 -26.85 8.30 -11.32
CA ALA A 895 -27.10 8.38 -12.75
C ALA A 895 -26.94 7.02 -13.47
N ALA A 896 -25.92 6.24 -13.10
CA ALA A 896 -25.67 4.92 -13.69
C ALA A 896 -26.72 3.90 -13.25
N THR A 897 -27.12 3.86 -11.97
CA THR A 897 -28.23 3.00 -11.52
C THR A 897 -29.58 3.48 -12.05
N TRP A 898 -29.79 4.78 -12.29
CA TRP A 898 -30.96 5.22 -13.07
C TRP A 898 -30.94 4.62 -14.50
N GLY A 899 -29.78 4.63 -15.16
CA GLY A 899 -29.57 4.00 -16.46
C GLY A 899 -29.91 2.49 -16.45
N ASP A 900 -29.31 1.73 -15.53
CA ASP A 900 -29.59 0.29 -15.42
C ASP A 900 -31.08 -0.01 -15.19
N LEU A 901 -31.75 0.79 -14.35
CA LEU A 901 -33.19 0.67 -14.09
C LEU A 901 -34.05 1.13 -15.29
N SER A 902 -33.53 2.01 -16.15
CA SER A 902 -34.18 2.41 -17.41
C SER A 902 -34.06 1.37 -18.52
N PHE A 903 -33.02 0.53 -18.49
CA PHE A 903 -32.74 -0.50 -19.50
C PHE A 903 -32.94 -1.94 -19.00
N PHE A 904 -33.42 -2.12 -17.75
CA PHE A 904 -33.59 -3.43 -17.09
C PHE A 904 -32.28 -4.24 -16.95
N LEU A 905 -31.13 -3.54 -16.88
CA LEU A 905 -29.79 -4.12 -16.71
C LEU A 905 -29.39 -4.30 -15.24
N TRP A 906 -30.22 -3.84 -14.30
CA TRP A 906 -29.93 -3.94 -12.86
C TRP A 906 -30.10 -5.38 -12.37
N GLU A 907 -28.99 -6.09 -12.12
CA GLU A 907 -28.99 -7.47 -11.59
C GLU A 907 -29.45 -7.60 -10.12
N GLY A 908 -29.90 -6.50 -9.51
CA GLY A 908 -30.29 -6.43 -8.09
C GLY A 908 -31.77 -6.22 -7.87
N ASN A 909 -32.13 -5.87 -6.63
CA ASN A 909 -33.48 -5.40 -6.33
C ASN A 909 -33.55 -3.88 -6.52
N ASP A 910 -34.51 -3.41 -7.31
CA ASP A 910 -34.67 -1.98 -7.63
C ASP A 910 -34.97 -1.12 -6.39
N THR A 911 -35.75 -1.65 -5.45
CA THR A 911 -36.13 -0.93 -4.24
C THR A 911 -34.98 -0.87 -3.22
N ASP A 912 -34.10 -1.88 -3.22
CA ASP A 912 -32.83 -1.82 -2.47
C ASP A 912 -31.91 -0.75 -3.04
N ALA A 913 -31.82 -0.62 -4.37
CA ALA A 913 -31.03 0.42 -5.01
C ALA A 913 -31.53 1.83 -4.66
N VAL A 914 -32.85 2.04 -4.72
CA VAL A 914 -33.50 3.29 -4.29
C VAL A 914 -33.25 3.59 -2.81
N GLU A 915 -33.44 2.62 -1.91
CA GLU A 915 -33.30 2.82 -0.45
C GLU A 915 -31.84 3.02 -0.02
N ALA A 916 -30.90 2.35 -0.69
CA ALA A 916 -29.46 2.54 -0.51
C ALA A 916 -29.03 3.97 -0.88
N LEU A 917 -29.31 4.39 -2.11
CA LEU A 917 -28.83 5.67 -2.64
C LEU A 917 -29.60 6.89 -2.11
N SER A 918 -30.89 6.77 -1.75
CA SER A 918 -31.64 7.90 -1.18
C SER A 918 -31.07 8.39 0.15
N THR A 919 -30.52 7.47 0.95
CA THR A 919 -30.08 7.74 2.33
C THR A 919 -28.98 8.80 2.41
N PRO A 920 -27.79 8.67 1.77
CA PRO A 920 -26.75 9.70 1.81
C PRO A 920 -27.17 11.04 1.17
N ILE A 921 -28.05 11.03 0.16
CA ILE A 921 -28.58 12.25 -0.48
C ILE A 921 -29.38 13.07 0.54
N PHE A 922 -30.29 12.42 1.26
CA PHE A 922 -31.14 13.09 2.25
C PHE A 922 -30.33 13.56 3.47
N MET A 923 -29.26 12.82 3.82
CA MET A 923 -28.32 13.26 4.85
C MET A 923 -27.58 14.52 4.41
N LEU A 924 -27.08 14.60 3.17
CA LEU A 924 -26.44 15.82 2.62
C LEU A 924 -27.40 17.01 2.60
N MET A 925 -28.65 16.79 2.18
CA MET A 925 -29.68 17.84 2.20
C MET A 925 -29.86 18.43 3.60
N GLN A 926 -29.88 17.59 4.65
CA GLN A 926 -29.94 18.09 6.03
C GLN A 926 -28.66 18.84 6.44
N SER A 927 -27.46 18.38 6.07
CA SER A 927 -26.21 19.07 6.39
C SER A 927 -26.18 20.49 5.83
N VAL A 928 -26.66 20.65 4.59
CA VAL A 928 -26.73 21.94 3.89
C VAL A 928 -27.78 22.88 4.53
N ASP A 929 -28.94 22.35 4.94
CA ASP A 929 -29.94 23.12 5.68
C ASP A 929 -29.40 23.58 7.04
N SER A 930 -28.77 22.69 7.81
CA SER A 930 -28.14 23.05 9.09
C SER A 930 -27.05 24.12 8.92
N MET A 931 -26.27 24.06 7.84
CA MET A 931 -25.30 25.10 7.48
C MET A 931 -26.01 26.44 7.15
N ALA A 932 -27.16 26.40 6.46
CA ALA A 932 -27.96 27.61 6.19
C ALA A 932 -28.52 28.24 7.48
N GLN A 933 -28.99 27.41 8.42
CA GLN A 933 -29.47 27.88 9.72
C GLN A 933 -28.35 28.53 10.55
N ILE A 934 -27.17 27.91 10.63
CA ILE A 934 -26.01 28.47 11.35
C ILE A 934 -25.59 29.82 10.75
N LYS A 935 -25.56 29.93 9.41
CA LYS A 935 -25.30 31.20 8.71
C LYS A 935 -26.27 32.30 9.15
N ALA A 936 -27.57 31.99 9.22
CA ALA A 936 -28.61 32.92 9.63
C ALA A 936 -28.58 33.29 11.13
N ILE A 937 -28.02 32.45 12.01
CA ILE A 937 -27.77 32.80 13.41
C ILE A 937 -26.55 33.73 13.52
N GLY A 938 -25.46 33.41 12.81
CA GLY A 938 -24.27 34.26 12.74
C GLY A 938 -24.55 35.65 12.14
N GLU A 939 -25.47 35.74 11.17
CA GLU A 939 -25.95 37.02 10.65
C GLU A 939 -26.69 37.84 11.71
N LYS A 940 -27.58 37.22 12.51
CA LYS A 940 -28.29 37.92 13.59
C LYS A 940 -27.38 38.35 14.74
N GLU A 941 -26.38 37.55 15.11
CA GLU A 941 -25.42 37.94 16.15
C GLU A 941 -24.49 39.07 15.65
N LYS A 942 -24.11 39.05 14.37
CA LYS A 942 -23.43 40.19 13.73
C LYS A 942 -24.29 41.44 13.74
N GLU A 943 -25.57 41.34 13.37
CA GLU A 943 -26.52 42.46 13.41
C GLU A 943 -26.67 43.01 14.85
N LYS A 944 -26.81 42.13 15.85
CA LYS A 944 -26.84 42.50 17.27
C LYS A 944 -25.58 43.26 17.70
N GLU A 945 -24.38 42.79 17.38
CA GLU A 945 -23.14 43.52 17.71
C GLU A 945 -23.02 44.86 16.95
N GLU A 946 -23.50 44.89 15.70
CA GLU A 946 -23.58 46.12 14.91
C GLU A 946 -24.66 47.12 15.37
N GLU A 947 -25.66 46.69 16.14
CA GLU A 947 -26.67 47.54 16.81
C GLU A 947 -26.27 47.95 18.23
N GLU A 948 -25.72 47.05 19.05
CA GLU A 948 -25.21 47.34 20.41
C GLU A 948 -24.06 48.35 20.36
N ARG A 949 -23.23 48.29 19.30
CA ARG A 949 -22.20 49.30 18.99
C ARG A 949 -22.78 50.65 18.54
N ARG A 950 -24.11 50.75 18.34
CA ARG A 950 -24.82 51.93 17.84
C ARG A 950 -25.74 52.59 18.88
N ASN A 951 -26.31 51.85 19.85
CA ASN A 951 -26.75 52.38 21.15
C ASN A 951 -27.14 51.28 22.16
N PHE A 952 -27.10 51.61 23.44
CA PHE A 952 -27.32 50.70 24.58
C PHE A 952 -28.82 50.58 24.96
N ILE A 953 -29.15 49.55 25.78
CA ILE A 953 -30.39 49.33 26.57
C ILE A 953 -31.52 48.46 25.92
N LEU A 954 -31.51 47.17 26.29
CA LEU A 954 -32.67 46.33 26.66
C LEU A 954 -33.88 46.20 25.69
N MET A 955 -33.74 45.48 24.57
CA MET A 955 -34.90 44.83 23.90
C MET A 955 -34.66 43.40 23.35
N ILE A 956 -33.44 43.02 22.97
CA ILE A 956 -33.21 41.78 22.20
C ILE A 956 -33.36 40.48 23.03
N ILE A 957 -33.11 40.53 24.34
CA ILE A 957 -33.15 39.34 25.23
C ILE A 957 -34.51 38.62 25.20
N SER A 958 -35.63 39.33 25.03
CA SER A 958 -36.97 38.74 25.00
C SER A 958 -37.40 38.14 23.65
N ALA A 959 -36.59 38.27 22.59
CA ALA A 959 -36.96 37.81 21.24
C ALA A 959 -36.16 36.57 20.76
N VAL A 960 -34.93 36.37 21.27
CA VAL A 960 -34.06 35.26 20.84
C VAL A 960 -34.34 33.96 21.61
N LEU A 961 -34.89 34.05 22.83
CA LEU A 961 -35.13 32.91 23.74
C LEU A 961 -36.29 31.95 23.36
N LEU A 962 -36.86 32.04 22.15
CA LEU A 962 -38.10 31.31 21.80
C LEU A 962 -37.98 30.26 20.67
N VAL A 963 -36.82 30.14 20.01
CA VAL A 963 -36.55 29.03 19.06
C VAL A 963 -35.09 28.59 19.15
N LEU A 964 -34.80 27.70 20.11
CA LEU A 964 -33.63 26.81 20.06
C LEU A 964 -34.08 25.34 20.25
N PRO A 965 -34.39 24.64 19.16
CA PRO A 965 -34.24 23.18 19.09
C PRO A 965 -32.81 22.78 18.68
N PHE A 966 -32.17 23.60 17.84
CA PHE A 966 -31.14 23.12 16.90
C PHE A 966 -29.70 23.12 17.42
N ALA A 967 -29.42 23.63 18.62
CA ALA A 967 -28.11 23.36 19.24
C ALA A 967 -28.00 21.88 19.67
N GLY A 968 -29.10 21.32 20.19
CA GLY A 968 -29.14 20.00 20.84
C GLY A 968 -28.60 18.85 19.98
N GLU A 969 -28.95 18.88 18.70
CA GLU A 969 -28.71 17.78 17.74
C GLU A 969 -27.71 18.16 16.63
N ILE A 970 -26.89 19.21 16.78
CA ILE A 970 -25.92 19.62 15.72
C ILE A 970 -24.46 19.18 15.98
N VAL A 971 -24.10 18.78 17.21
CA VAL A 971 -22.71 18.34 17.53
C VAL A 971 -22.66 17.06 18.38
N GLY A 972 -23.56 16.09 18.12
CA GLY A 972 -23.76 14.90 18.98
C GLY A 972 -23.60 13.55 18.28
N THR A 973 -22.45 13.30 17.65
CA THR A 973 -21.93 12.03 17.05
C THR A 973 -22.81 11.20 16.10
N VAL A 974 -24.11 11.46 15.93
CA VAL A 974 -25.03 10.65 15.08
C VAL A 974 -25.97 11.53 14.24
N THR A 975 -25.74 12.84 14.17
CA THR A 975 -26.73 13.81 13.66
C THR A 975 -26.12 14.85 12.71
N GLY A 976 -26.86 15.15 11.63
CA GLY A 976 -26.73 16.34 10.77
C GLY A 976 -25.42 16.56 10.01
N ILE A 977 -24.31 16.74 10.74
CA ILE A 977 -23.01 17.23 10.24
C ILE A 977 -21.86 16.30 10.63
N GLY A 978 -21.94 15.58 11.76
CA GLY A 978 -20.86 14.69 12.23
C GLY A 978 -20.46 13.64 11.19
N TRP A 979 -21.46 12.92 10.67
CA TRP A 979 -21.30 11.89 9.63
C TRP A 979 -20.59 12.41 8.36
N VAL A 980 -20.61 13.71 8.08
CA VAL A 980 -19.95 14.28 6.91
C VAL A 980 -18.44 14.39 7.12
N ALA A 981 -18.00 14.67 8.35
CA ALA A 981 -16.60 14.57 8.72
C ALA A 981 -16.13 13.12 8.65
N ASP A 982 -16.97 12.17 9.09
CA ASP A 982 -16.65 10.75 9.00
C ASP A 982 -16.62 10.25 7.54
N ALA A 983 -17.51 10.72 6.67
CA ALA A 983 -17.47 10.44 5.22
C ALA A 983 -16.21 11.02 4.55
N ALA A 984 -15.70 12.16 5.03
CA ALA A 984 -14.42 12.71 4.58
C ALA A 984 -13.20 11.88 5.06
N LEU A 985 -13.32 11.16 6.19
CA LEU A 985 -12.28 10.25 6.67
C LEU A 985 -12.18 8.95 5.86
N LEU A 986 -13.17 8.63 5.01
CA LEU A 986 -13.15 7.51 4.05
C LEU A 986 -12.33 7.81 2.76
N ALA A 987 -11.41 8.76 2.83
CA ALA A 987 -10.49 9.09 1.73
C ALA A 987 -9.37 8.04 1.53
N ASP A 988 -9.05 7.26 2.57
CA ASP A 988 -7.88 6.37 2.63
C ASP A 988 -8.27 4.95 3.13
N VAL A 989 -9.54 4.56 2.93
CA VAL A 989 -10.13 3.32 3.46
C VAL A 989 -10.69 2.45 2.34
N SER A 990 -9.93 1.42 1.96
CA SER A 990 -10.45 0.25 1.23
C SER A 990 -11.12 -0.71 2.22
N ALA A 991 -12.43 -0.55 2.47
CA ALA A 991 -13.12 -1.40 3.42
C ALA A 991 -13.65 -2.66 2.74
N ASN A 992 -13.28 -3.83 3.25
CA ASN A 992 -13.91 -5.08 2.85
C ASN A 992 -15.36 -5.13 3.38
N LEU A 993 -16.34 -5.20 2.47
CA LEU A 993 -17.75 -5.35 2.82
C LEU A 993 -18.02 -6.82 3.19
N ALA A 994 -17.73 -7.20 4.44
CA ALA A 994 -17.99 -8.55 4.97
C ALA A 994 -18.97 -8.60 6.17
N LEU A 995 -19.06 -7.52 6.98
CA LEU A 995 -19.71 -7.55 8.30
C LEU A 995 -21.11 -6.92 8.39
N ALA A 996 -21.62 -6.36 7.28
CA ALA A 996 -22.87 -5.59 7.25
C ALA A 996 -24.09 -6.35 7.83
N GLY A 997 -24.60 -5.88 8.96
CA GLY A 997 -25.77 -6.41 9.66
C GLY A 997 -25.49 -7.11 11.00
N TYR A 998 -24.24 -7.42 11.36
CA TYR A 998 -23.94 -8.09 12.64
C TYR A 998 -23.88 -7.12 13.84
N ASP A 999 -23.46 -5.88 13.62
CA ASP A 999 -23.25 -4.90 14.70
C ASP A 999 -24.47 -4.00 14.96
N ILE A 1000 -25.34 -3.77 13.97
CA ILE A 1000 -26.64 -3.07 14.11
C ILE A 1000 -27.52 -3.69 15.23
N VAL A 1001 -27.41 -5.02 15.42
CA VAL A 1001 -28.15 -5.76 16.46
C VAL A 1001 -27.60 -5.48 17.87
N LYS A 1002 -26.38 -4.93 17.98
CA LYS A 1002 -25.68 -4.63 19.24
C LYS A 1002 -25.64 -3.13 19.57
N ASP A 1003 -25.36 -2.27 18.60
CA ASP A 1003 -25.46 -0.82 18.76
C ASP A 1003 -26.12 -0.14 17.53
N PRO A 1004 -27.39 0.27 17.63
CA PRO A 1004 -28.07 1.02 16.58
C PRO A 1004 -27.41 2.36 16.20
N LYS A 1005 -26.42 2.86 16.97
CA LYS A 1005 -25.70 4.10 16.67
C LYS A 1005 -24.61 3.95 15.60
N SER A 1006 -24.13 2.72 15.30
CA SER A 1006 -23.11 2.50 14.26
C SER A 1006 -23.69 2.47 12.84
N ALA A 1007 -25.00 2.22 12.70
CA ALA A 1007 -25.68 2.04 11.42
C ALA A 1007 -25.47 3.16 10.37
N PRO A 1008 -25.37 4.47 10.69
CA PRO A 1008 -25.06 5.49 9.68
C PRO A 1008 -23.66 5.27 9.08
N MET A 1009 -22.66 4.95 9.91
CA MET A 1009 -21.30 4.69 9.45
C MET A 1009 -21.16 3.36 8.71
N GLU A 1010 -21.90 2.34 9.14
CA GLU A 1010 -21.98 1.07 8.45
C GLU A 1010 -22.54 1.25 7.03
N LEU A 1011 -23.57 2.08 6.86
CA LEU A 1011 -24.15 2.45 5.56
C LEU A 1011 -23.18 3.29 4.71
N LEU A 1012 -22.50 4.27 5.28
CA LEU A 1012 -21.51 5.10 4.58
C LEU A 1012 -20.28 4.28 4.13
N ASN A 1013 -19.84 3.31 4.93
CA ASN A 1013 -18.78 2.38 4.53
C ASN A 1013 -19.21 1.52 3.32
N ILE A 1014 -20.44 0.98 3.33
CA ILE A 1014 -20.96 0.16 2.22
C ILE A 1014 -21.04 0.95 0.90
N LEU A 1015 -21.33 2.26 0.97
CA LEU A 1015 -21.51 3.11 -0.21
C LEU A 1015 -20.23 3.83 -0.67
N PHE A 1016 -19.34 4.26 0.23
CA PHE A 1016 -18.20 5.13 -0.11
C PHE A 1016 -16.81 4.51 0.07
N ALA A 1017 -16.65 3.37 0.77
CA ALA A 1017 -15.34 2.77 1.07
C ALA A 1017 -14.82 1.76 0.01
N GLY A 1018 -15.17 2.00 -1.27
CA GLY A 1018 -14.58 1.29 -2.41
C GLY A 1018 -15.28 0.02 -2.90
N GLY A 1019 -16.43 -0.36 -2.34
CA GLY A 1019 -17.13 -1.60 -2.72
C GLY A 1019 -17.71 -1.63 -4.15
N GLY A 1020 -17.98 -0.47 -4.75
CA GLY A 1020 -18.54 -0.32 -6.11
C GLY A 1020 -20.06 -0.48 -6.22
N ARG A 1021 -20.60 -0.05 -7.36
CA ARG A 1021 -22.04 -0.01 -7.70
C ARG A 1021 -22.61 -1.40 -8.02
N THR A 1022 -22.82 -2.23 -7.00
CA THR A 1022 -23.28 -3.62 -7.18
C THR A 1022 -24.59 -3.92 -6.43
N ALA A 1023 -25.36 -4.87 -6.98
CA ALA A 1023 -26.57 -5.42 -6.36
C ALA A 1023 -26.34 -5.88 -4.91
N ALA A 1024 -25.21 -6.57 -4.66
CA ALA A 1024 -24.84 -7.06 -3.34
C ALA A 1024 -24.53 -5.93 -2.34
N ASN A 1025 -24.02 -4.78 -2.80
CA ASN A 1025 -23.73 -3.65 -1.93
C ASN A 1025 -24.99 -2.86 -1.60
N PHE A 1026 -25.83 -2.59 -2.60
CA PHE A 1026 -27.07 -1.85 -2.39
C PHE A 1026 -28.10 -2.66 -1.58
N GLY A 1027 -28.22 -3.96 -1.82
CA GLY A 1027 -29.01 -4.86 -0.96
C GLY A 1027 -28.56 -4.85 0.51
N ARG A 1028 -27.24 -4.71 0.74
CA ARG A 1028 -26.68 -4.55 2.10
C ARG A 1028 -26.96 -3.18 2.68
N ALA A 1029 -26.72 -2.08 1.96
CA ALA A 1029 -27.02 -0.72 2.42
C ALA A 1029 -28.52 -0.53 2.75
N ALA A 1030 -29.41 -1.07 1.91
CA ALA A 1030 -30.85 -1.07 2.18
C ALA A 1030 -31.21 -1.92 3.40
N SER A 1031 -30.56 -3.08 3.60
CA SER A 1031 -30.70 -3.86 4.84
C SER A 1031 -30.25 -3.07 6.08
N VAL A 1032 -29.12 -2.35 6.01
CA VAL A 1032 -28.64 -1.47 7.09
C VAL A 1032 -29.65 -0.37 7.39
N ARG A 1033 -30.13 0.35 6.37
CA ARG A 1033 -31.20 1.37 6.51
C ARG A 1033 -32.41 0.77 7.23
N ARG A 1034 -32.93 -0.37 6.76
CA ARG A 1034 -34.13 -1.03 7.33
C ARG A 1034 -33.96 -1.52 8.76
N GLY A 1035 -32.73 -1.65 9.27
CA GLY A 1035 -32.42 -1.91 10.68
C GLY A 1035 -32.63 -0.70 11.60
N ILE A 1036 -32.62 0.52 11.07
CA ILE A 1036 -32.74 1.76 11.86
C ILE A 1036 -34.21 1.99 12.24
N LYS A 1037 -34.48 2.23 13.53
CA LYS A 1037 -35.84 2.43 14.04
C LYS A 1037 -36.36 3.83 13.67
N ALA A 1038 -37.67 3.97 13.47
CA ALA A 1038 -38.29 5.25 13.11
C ALA A 1038 -38.02 6.41 14.11
N GLY A 1039 -37.82 6.10 15.40
CA GLY A 1039 -37.44 7.09 16.43
C GLY A 1039 -35.94 7.42 16.49
N ASP A 1040 -35.11 6.66 15.76
CA ASP A 1040 -33.69 6.94 15.56
C ASP A 1040 -33.48 7.65 14.20
N LEU A 1041 -34.22 7.24 13.15
CA LEU A 1041 -34.29 7.96 11.85
C LEU A 1041 -34.73 9.43 12.00
N ALA A 1042 -35.59 9.73 12.98
CA ALA A 1042 -36.02 11.11 13.27
C ALA A 1042 -34.86 12.04 13.70
N LYS A 1043 -33.78 11.50 14.28
CA LYS A 1043 -32.60 12.27 14.75
C LYS A 1043 -31.70 12.73 13.62
N PHE A 1044 -31.90 12.21 12.42
CA PHE A 1044 -31.27 12.71 11.20
C PHE A 1044 -31.90 14.04 10.71
N GLY A 1045 -32.92 14.57 11.42
CA GLY A 1045 -33.53 15.87 11.15
C GLY A 1045 -34.76 15.83 10.24
N ASP A 1046 -35.54 16.91 10.26
CA ASP A 1046 -36.82 17.01 9.55
C ASP A 1046 -36.67 16.92 8.02
N VAL A 1047 -35.57 17.42 7.45
CA VAL A 1047 -35.32 17.37 6.00
C VAL A 1047 -35.01 15.94 5.56
N PHE A 1048 -34.22 15.20 6.34
CA PHE A 1048 -34.00 13.78 6.09
C PHE A 1048 -35.33 13.01 6.19
N LYS A 1049 -36.04 13.18 7.32
CA LYS A 1049 -37.23 12.41 7.63
C LYS A 1049 -38.36 12.60 6.62
N LEU A 1050 -38.60 13.83 6.16
CA LEU A 1050 -39.66 14.12 5.18
C LEU A 1050 -39.46 13.35 3.86
N ASN A 1051 -38.22 13.29 3.37
CA ASN A 1051 -37.91 12.65 2.10
C ASN A 1051 -37.83 11.12 2.23
N ASP A 1052 -37.32 10.61 3.36
CA ASP A 1052 -37.35 9.19 3.71
C ASP A 1052 -38.80 8.65 3.79
N ASP A 1053 -39.71 9.32 4.51
CA ASP A 1053 -41.13 8.94 4.58
C ASP A 1053 -41.80 8.91 3.17
N LEU A 1054 -41.34 9.74 2.22
CA LEU A 1054 -41.83 9.75 0.84
C LEU A 1054 -41.28 8.61 -0.01
N VAL A 1055 -39.98 8.31 0.03
CA VAL A 1055 -39.38 7.14 -0.66
C VAL A 1055 -40.00 5.85 -0.14
N GLN A 1056 -40.14 5.72 1.18
CA GLN A 1056 -40.75 4.55 1.82
C GLN A 1056 -42.25 4.37 1.49
N LYS A 1057 -42.91 5.41 0.99
CA LYS A 1057 -44.29 5.39 0.47
C LYS A 1057 -44.34 5.07 -1.03
N LEU A 1058 -43.27 5.32 -1.77
CA LEU A 1058 -43.10 4.92 -3.18
C LEU A 1058 -42.74 3.43 -3.29
N ILE A 1059 -41.75 2.96 -2.52
CA ILE A 1059 -41.35 1.54 -2.46
C ILE A 1059 -42.55 0.64 -2.15
N LYS A 1060 -43.43 1.05 -1.22
CA LYS A 1060 -44.67 0.32 -0.85
C LYS A 1060 -45.77 0.31 -1.93
N LYS A 1061 -45.53 0.85 -3.12
CA LYS A 1061 -46.37 0.61 -4.32
C LYS A 1061 -45.85 -0.54 -5.18
N VAL A 1062 -44.60 -0.96 -5.00
CA VAL A 1062 -43.89 -1.95 -5.83
C VAL A 1062 -43.92 -3.36 -5.19
N CYS A 1063 -44.40 -3.47 -3.95
CA CYS A 1063 -44.42 -4.69 -3.13
C CYS A 1063 -45.84 -5.17 -2.76
#